data_AF-A0A351PVX4-F1
#
_entry.id   AF-A0A351PVX4-F1
#
_cell.length_a   1.000
_cell.length_b   1.000
_cell.length_c   1.000
_cell.angle_alpha   90.00
_cell.angle_beta   90.00
_cell.angle_gamma   90.00
#
_symmetry.space_group_name_H-M   'P 1'
#
loop_
_entity.id
_entity.type
_entity.pdbx_description
1 polymer ?
#
loop_
_entity_poly.entity_id
_entity_poly.type
_entity_poly.pdbx_seq_one_letter_code
_entity_poly.pdbx_strand_id
1 'polypeptide(L)'
;MIETRYELAIERIREIGLSDETGVYKDYFDAASGFILKLDHIYRLRREGKYEGLSLEELKSLNHGLYEDILDGEYEKSFANPDYCEKCYGKDMGALLCVLYTEVRACIAFCFEDKREAYTAVLELFIQVYCECAADAAAKDVHDIIYWHISDYCDVILADRVYEQVSKEPSEAVDIVMNADLSDLRYLYYYGEYISDIELETAKYMNKLPKEVVDKLADTFVNGYVRGFELTGKDITIKNVCDIRYNLGFERIIRSAVKKLEAVPLKPVIYRGALDIINRGDQRMGYVSCSANRQFDYDHRHDIALFLDKELNDRRLAVIKATYEAHKEEARGYAGPAVLEVFGESVFEPANKESAIKYDSKTSKYRLDYMVGKGNLVNEYIHSDERSFTIMALPLPCIGKDFEKIFDEVVKLNTLEQSEYERIQNIIIDVLDEADYVKVKGMNGNRTDLRVSLMRLENPESETKFENCLADVNIPLGEVFTSPKLSGTCGVLHVKRVHLEGVEYKDLEIHFEDGFTKKVSCGNYEGEKGAKFVRDNILFDHDSLPMGEFAIGTNTVAYTMARRYGIEKYMPILIAEKTGPHFAVGDTCYSRSEDIRVYNPNGKEIVSRDNEHTLKYRKDAPKKAYFNCHTDITIPYDELGELCAVKKVDGKEEVTTIIKDGRFVLDGLSLLNEPLD
;
A
#
# COMPACT_ATOMS: atom_id res chain seq x y z
N MET A 1 -8.07 -30.69 -23.86
CA MET A 1 -8.63 -31.26 -22.62
C MET A 1 -9.31 -30.18 -21.79
N ILE A 2 -8.65 -29.04 -21.51
CA ILE A 2 -9.25 -27.95 -20.73
C ILE A 2 -10.50 -27.33 -21.38
N GLU A 3 -10.50 -27.09 -22.69
CA GLU A 3 -11.67 -26.55 -23.40
C GLU A 3 -12.93 -27.43 -23.23
N THR A 4 -12.75 -28.75 -23.31
CA THR A 4 -13.85 -29.70 -23.15
C THR A 4 -14.36 -29.69 -21.70
N ARG A 5 -13.47 -29.61 -20.70
CA ARG A 5 -13.87 -29.50 -19.29
C ARG A 5 -14.66 -28.22 -19.03
N TYR A 6 -14.16 -27.10 -19.55
CA TYR A 6 -14.82 -25.80 -19.46
C TYR A 6 -16.23 -25.83 -20.06
N GLU A 7 -16.39 -26.29 -21.30
CA GLU A 7 -17.70 -26.31 -21.96
C GLU A 7 -18.69 -27.24 -21.23
N LEU A 8 -18.23 -28.41 -20.75
CA LEU A 8 -19.05 -29.31 -19.95
C LEU A 8 -19.46 -28.70 -18.61
N ALA A 9 -18.57 -27.96 -17.95
CA ALA A 9 -18.88 -27.27 -16.71
C ALA A 9 -19.94 -26.18 -16.93
N ILE A 10 -19.81 -25.36 -17.98
CA ILE A 10 -20.80 -24.33 -18.32
C ILE A 10 -22.16 -24.94 -18.69
N GLU A 11 -22.18 -26.04 -19.46
CA GLU A 11 -23.41 -26.76 -19.77
C GLU A 11 -24.10 -27.24 -18.49
N ARG A 12 -23.35 -27.86 -17.59
CA ARG A 12 -23.88 -28.32 -16.30
C ARG A 12 -24.40 -27.16 -15.43
N ILE A 13 -23.69 -26.04 -15.38
CA ILE A 13 -24.11 -24.86 -14.58
C ILE A 13 -25.40 -24.25 -15.13
N ARG A 14 -25.62 -24.31 -16.44
CA ARG A 14 -26.90 -23.90 -17.05
C ARG A 14 -28.05 -24.78 -16.59
N GLU A 15 -27.84 -26.09 -16.42
CA GLU A 15 -28.84 -27.00 -15.87
C GLU A 15 -29.09 -26.75 -14.38
N ILE A 16 -28.03 -26.46 -13.61
CA ILE A 16 -28.12 -26.15 -12.18
C ILE A 16 -29.05 -24.97 -11.92
N GLY A 17 -28.91 -23.87 -12.67
CA GLY A 17 -29.78 -22.69 -12.51
C GLY A 17 -31.25 -22.91 -12.92
N LEU A 18 -31.61 -24.10 -13.40
CA LEU A 18 -32.99 -24.50 -13.72
C LEU A 18 -33.51 -25.63 -12.81
N SER A 19 -32.68 -26.07 -11.85
CA SER A 19 -32.95 -27.21 -10.98
C SER A 19 -33.52 -26.79 -9.63
N ASP A 20 -34.34 -27.66 -9.04
CA ASP A 20 -34.87 -27.53 -7.68
C ASP A 20 -34.20 -28.51 -6.68
N GLU A 21 -33.19 -29.27 -7.12
CA GLU A 21 -32.61 -30.41 -6.37
C GLU A 21 -31.93 -30.00 -5.05
N THR A 22 -31.50 -28.75 -4.92
CA THR A 22 -30.78 -28.25 -3.73
C THR A 22 -31.68 -27.70 -2.63
N GLY A 23 -33.01 -27.77 -2.81
CA GLY A 23 -33.99 -27.43 -1.77
C GLY A 23 -33.77 -26.05 -1.16
N VAL A 24 -33.31 -26.00 0.10
CA VAL A 24 -33.09 -24.76 0.83
C VAL A 24 -31.98 -23.88 0.23
N TYR A 25 -31.04 -24.44 -0.53
CA TYR A 25 -29.93 -23.71 -1.14
C TYR A 25 -30.22 -23.23 -2.57
N LYS A 26 -31.43 -23.46 -3.08
CA LYS A 26 -31.81 -23.16 -4.45
C LYS A 26 -31.49 -21.71 -4.84
N ASP A 27 -31.90 -20.74 -4.03
CA ASP A 27 -31.71 -19.32 -4.32
C ASP A 27 -30.22 -18.94 -4.45
N TYR A 28 -29.34 -19.58 -3.66
CA TYR A 28 -27.89 -19.41 -3.79
C TYR A 28 -27.37 -19.92 -5.13
N PHE A 29 -27.70 -21.16 -5.49
CA PHE A 29 -27.20 -21.77 -6.71
C PHE A 29 -27.78 -21.13 -7.98
N ASP A 30 -29.01 -20.64 -7.93
CA ASP A 30 -29.61 -19.82 -9.00
C ASP A 30 -28.82 -18.52 -9.21
N ALA A 31 -28.59 -17.77 -8.13
CA ALA A 31 -27.87 -16.49 -8.19
C ALA A 31 -26.42 -16.68 -8.67
N ALA A 32 -25.72 -17.68 -8.13
CA ALA A 32 -24.35 -17.99 -8.50
C ALA A 32 -24.24 -18.51 -9.94
N SER A 33 -25.16 -19.36 -10.40
CA SER A 33 -25.19 -19.82 -11.79
C SER A 33 -25.49 -18.67 -12.75
N GLY A 34 -26.44 -17.80 -12.40
CA GLY A 34 -26.75 -16.60 -13.17
C GLY A 34 -25.53 -15.68 -13.31
N PHE A 35 -24.78 -15.48 -12.24
CA PHE A 35 -23.51 -14.74 -12.26
C PHE A 35 -22.46 -15.41 -13.17
N ILE A 36 -22.25 -16.72 -13.01
CA ILE A 36 -21.29 -17.47 -13.84
C ILE A 36 -21.65 -17.38 -15.32
N LEU A 37 -22.93 -17.47 -15.67
CA LEU A 37 -23.38 -17.39 -17.06
C LEU A 37 -23.22 -15.97 -17.65
N LYS A 38 -23.38 -14.92 -16.84
CA LYS A 38 -23.03 -13.55 -17.26
C LYS A 38 -21.52 -13.44 -17.55
N LEU A 39 -20.69 -14.06 -16.71
CA LEU A 39 -19.24 -14.06 -16.91
C LEU A 39 -18.81 -14.89 -18.14
N ASP A 40 -19.40 -16.07 -18.36
CA ASP A 40 -19.20 -16.90 -19.57
C ASP A 40 -19.56 -16.12 -20.84
N HIS A 41 -20.67 -15.37 -20.83
CA HIS A 41 -21.05 -14.53 -21.96
C HIS A 41 -19.95 -13.52 -22.31
N ILE A 42 -19.40 -12.82 -21.31
CA ILE A 42 -18.28 -11.87 -21.50
C ILE A 42 -17.03 -12.59 -21.99
N TYR A 43 -16.68 -13.73 -21.38
CA TYR A 43 -15.53 -14.53 -21.77
C TYR A 43 -15.58 -14.97 -23.24
N ARG A 44 -16.76 -15.42 -23.70
CA ARG A 44 -16.99 -15.78 -25.12
C ARG A 44 -16.86 -14.58 -26.04
N LEU A 45 -17.45 -13.44 -25.68
CA LEU A 45 -17.30 -12.21 -26.47
C LEU A 45 -15.83 -11.81 -26.65
N ARG A 46 -15.03 -11.92 -25.59
CA ARG A 46 -13.59 -11.65 -25.63
C ARG A 46 -12.84 -12.64 -26.53
N ARG A 47 -13.08 -13.94 -26.36
CA ARG A 47 -12.43 -14.99 -27.18
C ARG A 47 -12.79 -14.90 -28.67
N GLU A 48 -13.98 -14.38 -28.97
CA GLU A 48 -14.43 -14.13 -30.35
C GLU A 48 -13.94 -12.79 -30.92
N GLY A 49 -13.20 -11.98 -30.13
CA GLY A 49 -12.72 -10.65 -30.53
C GLY A 49 -13.85 -9.62 -30.73
N LYS A 50 -15.00 -9.83 -30.08
CA LYS A 50 -16.20 -8.98 -30.20
C LYS A 50 -16.33 -7.99 -29.05
N TYR A 51 -15.74 -8.28 -27.89
CA TYR A 51 -15.89 -7.47 -26.68
C TYR A 51 -15.38 -6.04 -26.86
N GLU A 52 -14.21 -5.87 -27.47
CA GLU A 52 -13.59 -4.57 -27.75
C GLU A 52 -14.37 -3.75 -28.80
N GLY A 53 -15.19 -4.41 -29.60
CA GLY A 53 -16.07 -3.81 -30.59
C GLY A 53 -17.37 -3.22 -30.01
N LEU A 54 -17.69 -3.50 -28.74
CA LEU A 54 -18.87 -2.98 -28.07
C LEU A 54 -18.78 -1.45 -27.87
N SER A 55 -19.95 -0.82 -27.78
CA SER A 55 -20.06 0.59 -27.40
C SER A 55 -19.72 0.78 -25.91
N LEU A 56 -19.40 2.03 -25.54
CA LEU A 56 -19.12 2.38 -24.15
C LEU A 56 -20.29 2.05 -23.21
N GLU A 57 -21.54 2.28 -23.64
CA GLU A 57 -22.73 1.98 -22.84
C GLU A 57 -22.94 0.47 -22.65
N GLU A 58 -22.66 -0.34 -23.69
CA GLU A 58 -22.73 -1.80 -23.58
C GLU A 58 -21.65 -2.33 -22.59
N LEU A 59 -20.42 -1.83 -22.69
CA LEU A 59 -19.34 -2.18 -21.76
C LEU A 59 -19.66 -1.76 -20.32
N LYS A 60 -20.21 -0.55 -20.14
CA LYS A 60 -20.67 -0.06 -18.83
C LYS A 60 -21.76 -0.95 -18.25
N SER A 61 -22.74 -1.37 -19.08
CA SER A 61 -23.81 -2.25 -18.65
C SER A 61 -23.30 -3.64 -18.24
N LEU A 62 -22.38 -4.22 -19.02
CA LEU A 62 -21.77 -5.52 -18.71
C LEU A 62 -20.94 -5.45 -17.42
N ASN A 63 -20.12 -4.41 -17.27
CA ASN A 63 -19.33 -4.20 -16.07
C ASN A 63 -20.22 -4.00 -14.83
N HIS A 64 -21.22 -3.12 -14.89
CA HIS A 64 -22.15 -2.94 -13.79
C HIS A 64 -22.85 -4.25 -13.41
N GLY A 65 -23.31 -5.03 -14.38
CA GLY A 65 -23.98 -6.31 -14.14
C GLY A 65 -23.10 -7.39 -13.49
N LEU A 66 -21.77 -7.24 -13.52
CA LEU A 66 -20.83 -8.08 -12.76
C LEU A 66 -20.67 -7.65 -11.30
N TYR A 67 -20.96 -6.40 -10.94
CA TYR A 67 -20.74 -5.88 -9.59
C TYR A 67 -22.04 -5.51 -8.86
N GLU A 68 -23.18 -5.47 -9.56
CA GLU A 68 -24.46 -4.93 -9.09
C GLU A 68 -24.90 -5.44 -7.72
N ASP A 69 -24.70 -6.73 -7.43
CA ASP A 69 -25.16 -7.36 -6.21
C ASP A 69 -24.31 -7.00 -4.98
N ILE A 70 -23.06 -6.57 -5.20
CA ILE A 70 -22.18 -6.14 -4.10
C ILE A 70 -22.11 -4.63 -3.95
N LEU A 71 -22.77 -3.83 -4.80
CA LEU A 71 -22.78 -2.38 -4.64
C LEU A 71 -23.52 -1.95 -3.37
N ASP A 72 -23.22 -0.72 -2.91
CA ASP A 72 -23.86 -0.11 -1.75
C ASP A 72 -25.39 -0.18 -1.85
N GLY A 73 -26.03 -0.66 -0.78
CA GLY A 73 -27.49 -0.85 -0.71
C GLY A 73 -27.97 -2.25 -1.12
N GLU A 74 -27.32 -2.89 -2.08
CA GLU A 74 -27.64 -4.27 -2.51
C GLU A 74 -26.81 -5.32 -1.75
N TYR A 75 -25.61 -4.97 -1.29
CA TYR A 75 -24.71 -5.87 -0.57
C TYR A 75 -25.37 -6.54 0.64
N GLU A 76 -26.29 -5.88 1.35
CA GLU A 76 -27.01 -6.46 2.51
C GLU A 76 -27.91 -7.66 2.17
N LYS A 77 -28.14 -7.93 0.88
CA LYS A 77 -28.90 -9.08 0.38
C LYS A 77 -28.07 -9.98 -0.54
N SER A 78 -26.79 -9.71 -0.71
CA SER A 78 -25.91 -10.52 -1.54
C SER A 78 -25.49 -11.78 -0.81
N PHE A 79 -25.31 -12.88 -1.55
CA PHE A 79 -24.65 -14.07 -1.04
C PHE A 79 -23.15 -13.87 -0.78
N ALA A 80 -22.60 -12.71 -1.16
CA ALA A 80 -21.28 -12.26 -0.72
C ALA A 80 -21.32 -11.52 0.64
N ASN A 81 -22.47 -11.36 1.29
CA ASN A 81 -22.51 -10.77 2.61
C ASN A 81 -22.60 -11.87 3.68
N PRO A 82 -21.62 -11.96 4.61
CA PRO A 82 -21.59 -13.04 5.58
C PRO A 82 -22.81 -13.04 6.52
N ASP A 83 -23.38 -11.88 6.86
CA ASP A 83 -24.61 -11.82 7.68
C ASP A 83 -25.81 -12.38 6.92
N TYR A 84 -25.90 -12.10 5.62
CA TYR A 84 -26.98 -12.59 4.78
C TYR A 84 -26.87 -14.11 4.59
N CYS A 85 -25.68 -14.62 4.27
CA CYS A 85 -25.43 -16.05 4.12
C CYS A 85 -25.64 -16.83 5.43
N GLU A 86 -25.18 -16.32 6.58
CA GLU A 86 -25.44 -16.94 7.89
C GLU A 86 -26.94 -16.98 8.20
N LYS A 87 -27.66 -15.89 7.90
CA LYS A 87 -29.12 -15.84 8.09
C LYS A 87 -29.86 -16.89 7.23
N CYS A 88 -29.42 -17.10 6.00
CA CYS A 88 -30.06 -18.04 5.08
C CYS A 88 -29.72 -19.50 5.40
N TYR A 89 -28.46 -19.79 5.73
CA TYR A 89 -27.92 -21.16 5.74
C TYR A 89 -27.32 -21.59 7.08
N GLY A 90 -27.43 -20.75 8.10
CA GLY A 90 -26.78 -20.95 9.39
C GLY A 90 -25.29 -20.65 9.34
N LYS A 91 -24.65 -20.65 10.51
CA LYS A 91 -23.26 -20.21 10.68
C LYS A 91 -22.26 -20.98 9.83
N ASP A 92 -22.23 -22.31 9.95
CA ASP A 92 -21.17 -23.11 9.35
C ASP A 92 -21.33 -23.22 7.82
N MET A 93 -22.53 -23.56 7.34
CA MET A 93 -22.79 -23.66 5.89
C MET A 93 -22.83 -22.28 5.22
N GLY A 94 -23.40 -21.27 5.88
CA GLY A 94 -23.42 -19.90 5.39
C GLY A 94 -22.02 -19.34 5.16
N ALA A 95 -21.09 -19.57 6.08
CA ALA A 95 -19.68 -19.18 5.88
C ALA A 95 -19.07 -19.82 4.63
N LEU A 96 -19.25 -21.12 4.43
CA LEU A 96 -18.69 -21.86 3.29
C LEU A 96 -19.25 -21.39 1.95
N LEU A 97 -20.57 -21.19 1.88
CA LEU A 97 -21.24 -20.70 0.66
C LEU A 97 -20.88 -19.23 0.38
N CYS A 98 -20.74 -18.40 1.42
CA CYS A 98 -20.28 -17.02 1.25
C CYS A 98 -18.88 -16.97 0.64
N VAL A 99 -17.95 -17.78 1.15
CA VAL A 99 -16.58 -17.88 0.61
C VAL A 99 -16.57 -18.44 -0.81
N LEU A 100 -17.36 -19.49 -1.09
CA LEU A 100 -17.47 -20.05 -2.43
C LEU A 100 -17.98 -19.01 -3.44
N TYR A 101 -18.99 -18.22 -3.09
CA TYR A 101 -19.50 -17.19 -3.98
C TYR A 101 -18.44 -16.11 -4.23
N THR A 102 -17.70 -15.73 -3.20
CA THR A 102 -16.56 -14.81 -3.31
C THR A 102 -15.44 -15.34 -4.20
N GLU A 103 -15.17 -16.65 -4.21
CA GLU A 103 -14.20 -17.30 -5.11
C GLU A 103 -14.73 -17.38 -6.55
N VAL A 104 -16.03 -17.65 -6.73
CA VAL A 104 -16.70 -17.54 -8.04
C VAL A 104 -16.58 -16.13 -8.61
N ARG A 105 -16.71 -15.10 -7.77
CA ARG A 105 -16.51 -13.70 -8.19
C ARG A 105 -15.06 -13.38 -8.55
N ALA A 106 -14.08 -14.02 -7.90
CA ALA A 106 -12.66 -13.87 -8.28
C ALA A 106 -12.39 -14.34 -9.72
N CYS A 107 -13.25 -15.18 -10.30
CA CYS A 107 -13.16 -15.58 -11.71
C CYS A 107 -13.31 -14.43 -12.71
N ILE A 108 -13.79 -13.24 -12.29
CA ILE A 108 -13.71 -12.04 -13.13
C ILE A 108 -12.26 -11.82 -13.58
N ALA A 109 -11.29 -11.91 -12.67
CA ALA A 109 -9.88 -11.77 -13.02
C ALA A 109 -9.43 -12.86 -14.00
N PHE A 110 -9.78 -14.13 -13.75
CA PHE A 110 -9.39 -15.24 -14.62
C PHE A 110 -9.97 -15.16 -16.03
N CYS A 111 -11.22 -14.71 -16.15
CA CYS A 111 -11.87 -14.43 -17.44
C CYS A 111 -11.11 -13.34 -18.20
N PHE A 112 -10.75 -12.26 -17.52
CA PHE A 112 -10.13 -11.10 -18.16
C PHE A 112 -8.63 -11.27 -18.40
N GLU A 113 -7.97 -12.24 -17.79
CA GLU A 113 -6.53 -12.56 -17.97
C GLU A 113 -6.31 -13.88 -18.75
N ASP A 114 -7.37 -14.44 -19.35
CA ASP A 114 -7.41 -15.75 -20.03
C ASP A 114 -6.80 -16.93 -19.23
N LYS A 115 -6.93 -16.89 -17.89
CA LYS A 115 -6.50 -17.97 -16.98
C LYS A 115 -7.52 -19.10 -16.95
N ARG A 116 -7.68 -19.77 -18.09
CA ARG A 116 -8.74 -20.79 -18.31
C ARG A 116 -8.65 -21.97 -17.35
N GLU A 117 -7.45 -22.40 -16.97
CA GLU A 117 -7.28 -23.52 -16.04
C GLU A 117 -7.82 -23.18 -14.65
N ALA A 118 -7.43 -22.04 -14.09
CA ALA A 118 -7.96 -21.53 -12.83
C ALA A 118 -9.48 -21.29 -12.89
N TYR A 119 -9.97 -20.70 -13.99
CA TYR A 119 -11.41 -20.47 -14.16
C TYR A 119 -12.19 -21.80 -14.16
N THR A 120 -11.75 -22.77 -14.97
CA THR A 120 -12.40 -24.10 -15.06
C THR A 120 -12.39 -24.82 -13.71
N ALA A 121 -11.30 -24.71 -12.95
CA ALA A 121 -11.17 -25.30 -11.63
C ALA A 121 -12.25 -24.79 -10.65
N VAL A 122 -12.53 -23.48 -10.64
CA VAL A 122 -13.56 -22.90 -9.78
C VAL A 122 -14.96 -23.29 -10.24
N LEU A 123 -15.21 -23.41 -11.54
CA LEU A 123 -16.48 -23.92 -12.07
C LEU A 123 -16.73 -25.37 -11.62
N GLU A 124 -15.70 -26.21 -11.65
CA GLU A 124 -15.78 -27.59 -11.17
C GLU A 124 -15.99 -27.65 -9.65
N LEU A 125 -15.35 -26.77 -8.87
CA LEU A 125 -15.62 -26.63 -7.43
C LEU A 125 -17.08 -26.28 -7.17
N PHE A 126 -17.62 -25.28 -7.89
CA PHE A 126 -19.02 -24.88 -7.76
C PHE A 126 -19.99 -26.05 -8.03
N ILE A 127 -19.73 -26.84 -9.08
CA ILE A 127 -20.53 -28.03 -9.41
C ILE A 127 -20.41 -29.11 -8.32
N GLN A 128 -19.21 -29.34 -7.78
CA GLN A 128 -19.01 -30.32 -6.71
C GLN A 128 -19.79 -29.93 -5.44
N VAL A 129 -19.71 -28.66 -5.02
CA VAL A 129 -20.45 -28.17 -3.86
C VAL A 129 -21.97 -28.21 -4.11
N TYR A 130 -22.45 -27.90 -5.32
CA TYR A 130 -23.85 -28.10 -5.70
C TYR A 130 -24.30 -29.55 -5.49
N CYS A 131 -23.52 -30.53 -5.96
CA CYS A 131 -23.86 -31.94 -5.84
C CYS A 131 -23.93 -32.39 -4.38
N GLU A 132 -23.01 -31.94 -3.52
CA GLU A 132 -23.06 -32.23 -2.08
C GLU A 132 -24.26 -31.57 -1.40
N CYS A 133 -24.58 -30.32 -1.72
CA CYS A 133 -25.77 -29.65 -1.19
C CYS A 133 -27.06 -30.34 -1.64
N ALA A 134 -27.15 -30.83 -2.88
CA ALA A 134 -28.28 -31.61 -3.37
C ALA A 134 -28.41 -32.98 -2.70
N ALA A 135 -27.31 -33.50 -2.14
CA ALA A 135 -27.27 -34.74 -1.37
C ALA A 135 -27.48 -34.54 0.14
N ASP A 136 -27.87 -33.32 0.57
CA ASP A 136 -28.01 -32.93 1.98
C ASP A 136 -26.73 -33.20 2.82
N ALA A 137 -25.56 -33.00 2.22
CA ALA A 137 -24.26 -33.21 2.89
C ALA A 137 -24.05 -32.25 4.08
N ALA A 138 -23.19 -32.66 5.01
CA ALA A 138 -22.86 -31.82 6.16
C ALA A 138 -21.92 -30.67 5.73
N ALA A 139 -21.93 -29.57 6.49
CA ALA A 139 -20.99 -28.45 6.26
C ALA A 139 -19.52 -28.90 6.23
N LYS A 140 -19.17 -29.97 6.96
CA LYS A 140 -17.83 -30.54 6.93
C LYS A 140 -17.44 -31.09 5.56
N ASP A 141 -18.37 -31.75 4.85
CA ASP A 141 -18.06 -32.34 3.54
C ASP A 141 -17.81 -31.24 2.50
N VAL A 142 -18.60 -30.15 2.55
CA VAL A 142 -18.39 -28.94 1.75
C VAL A 142 -17.07 -28.25 2.11
N HIS A 143 -16.74 -28.18 3.41
CA HIS A 143 -15.45 -27.65 3.87
C HIS A 143 -14.26 -28.43 3.30
N ASP A 144 -14.29 -29.76 3.39
CA ASP A 144 -13.24 -30.63 2.89
C ASP A 144 -13.06 -30.46 1.36
N ILE A 145 -14.15 -30.34 0.59
CA ILE A 145 -14.09 -30.08 -0.85
C ILE A 145 -13.39 -28.76 -1.18
N ILE A 146 -13.76 -27.68 -0.50
CA ILE A 146 -13.14 -26.36 -0.75
C ILE A 146 -11.67 -26.39 -0.30
N TYR A 147 -11.36 -27.01 0.84
CA TYR A 147 -9.98 -27.19 1.32
C TYR A 147 -9.11 -27.90 0.28
N TRP A 148 -9.56 -29.04 -0.25
CA TRP A 148 -8.79 -29.81 -1.23
C TRP A 148 -8.66 -29.06 -2.55
N HIS A 149 -9.70 -28.35 -3.00
CA HIS A 149 -9.57 -27.47 -4.17
C HIS A 149 -8.47 -26.43 -3.99
N ILE A 150 -8.45 -25.71 -2.86
CA ILE A 150 -7.42 -24.70 -2.56
C ILE A 150 -6.03 -25.35 -2.52
N SER A 151 -5.90 -26.52 -1.90
CA SER A 151 -4.63 -27.25 -1.78
C SER A 151 -4.12 -27.78 -3.13
N ASP A 152 -5.01 -28.34 -3.94
CA ASP A 152 -4.69 -29.02 -5.20
C ASP A 152 -4.35 -28.00 -6.29
N TYR A 153 -5.12 -26.90 -6.41
CA TYR A 153 -4.86 -25.85 -7.40
C TYR A 153 -3.90 -24.76 -6.92
N CYS A 154 -3.30 -24.94 -5.74
CA CYS A 154 -2.27 -24.05 -5.19
C CYS A 154 -1.09 -23.90 -6.15
N ASP A 155 -0.62 -24.97 -6.78
CA ASP A 155 0.52 -24.91 -7.73
C ASP A 155 0.17 -24.35 -9.11
N VAL A 156 -1.09 -24.00 -9.36
CA VAL A 156 -1.52 -23.21 -10.51
C VAL A 156 -1.66 -21.75 -10.07
N ILE A 157 -2.58 -21.48 -9.16
CA ILE A 157 -3.00 -20.10 -8.81
C ILE A 157 -1.91 -19.34 -8.05
N LEU A 158 -1.26 -19.97 -7.06
CA LEU A 158 -0.19 -19.31 -6.29
C LEU A 158 1.11 -19.26 -7.09
N ALA A 159 1.41 -20.30 -7.90
CA ALA A 159 2.60 -20.29 -8.75
C ALA A 159 2.55 -19.17 -9.79
N ASP A 160 1.42 -19.01 -10.48
CA ASP A 160 1.21 -17.92 -11.43
C ASP A 160 1.42 -16.57 -10.76
N ARG A 161 0.87 -16.38 -9.56
CA ARG A 161 1.02 -15.13 -8.81
C ARG A 161 2.47 -14.80 -8.43
N VAL A 162 3.25 -15.81 -8.06
CA VAL A 162 4.68 -15.63 -7.75
C VAL A 162 5.46 -15.32 -9.02
N TYR A 163 5.17 -16.03 -10.11
CA TYR A 163 5.83 -15.83 -11.40
C TYR A 163 5.53 -14.45 -12.00
N GLU A 164 4.28 -13.99 -11.95
CA GLU A 164 3.86 -12.67 -12.44
C GLU A 164 4.73 -11.53 -11.93
N GLN A 165 5.16 -11.58 -10.66
CA GLN A 165 5.96 -10.52 -10.04
C GLN A 165 7.38 -10.40 -10.62
N VAL A 166 7.89 -11.48 -11.20
CA VAL A 166 9.28 -11.58 -11.68
C VAL A 166 9.36 -11.87 -13.18
N SER A 167 8.21 -12.09 -13.84
CA SER A 167 8.14 -12.44 -15.25
C SER A 167 8.78 -11.37 -16.13
N LYS A 168 9.44 -11.81 -17.21
CA LYS A 168 9.98 -10.92 -18.25
C LYS A 168 9.02 -10.77 -19.44
N GLU A 169 7.92 -11.51 -19.42
CA GLU A 169 6.88 -11.48 -20.44
C GLU A 169 5.91 -10.33 -20.16
N PRO A 170 5.56 -9.53 -21.17
CA PRO A 170 4.59 -8.46 -20.98
C PRO A 170 3.24 -9.07 -20.61
N SER A 171 2.63 -8.55 -19.55
CA SER A 171 1.28 -8.93 -19.17
C SER A 171 0.25 -8.30 -20.10
N GLU A 172 -0.98 -8.79 -20.07
CA GLU A 172 -2.11 -8.17 -20.78
C GLU A 172 -2.30 -6.70 -20.37
N ALA A 173 -2.04 -6.36 -19.10
CA ALA A 173 -2.10 -4.98 -18.65
C ALA A 173 -1.03 -4.10 -19.30
N VAL A 174 0.19 -4.62 -19.53
CA VAL A 174 1.22 -3.90 -20.30
C VAL A 174 0.76 -3.69 -21.74
N ASP A 175 0.13 -4.70 -22.36
CA ASP A 175 -0.43 -4.60 -23.71
C ASP A 175 -1.50 -3.51 -23.80
N ILE A 176 -2.48 -3.49 -22.89
CA ILE A 176 -3.51 -2.44 -22.84
C ILE A 176 -2.85 -1.05 -22.69
N VAL A 177 -1.94 -0.89 -21.73
CA VAL A 177 -1.24 0.38 -21.48
C VAL A 177 -0.51 0.85 -22.73
N MET A 178 0.13 -0.04 -23.48
CA MET A 178 0.99 0.34 -24.60
C MET A 178 0.26 0.48 -25.93
N ASN A 179 -0.75 -0.35 -26.18
CA ASN A 179 -1.35 -0.53 -27.49
C ASN A 179 -2.80 -0.02 -27.62
N ALA A 180 -3.53 0.19 -26.51
CA ALA A 180 -4.89 0.75 -26.58
C ALA A 180 -4.90 2.24 -26.93
N ASP A 181 -6.01 2.74 -27.51
CA ASP A 181 -6.23 4.18 -27.64
C ASP A 181 -6.74 4.74 -26.30
N LEU A 182 -5.85 5.38 -25.52
CA LEU A 182 -6.21 5.93 -24.20
C LEU A 182 -7.14 7.15 -24.30
N SER A 183 -7.35 7.71 -25.48
CA SER A 183 -8.37 8.75 -25.68
C SER A 183 -9.80 8.18 -25.73
N ASP A 184 -9.92 6.87 -26.00
CA ASP A 184 -11.17 6.12 -26.00
C ASP A 184 -11.34 5.35 -24.68
N LEU A 185 -12.17 5.88 -23.79
CA LEU A 185 -12.37 5.35 -22.42
C LEU A 185 -12.86 3.89 -22.35
N ARG A 186 -13.25 3.29 -23.48
CA ARG A 186 -13.59 1.86 -23.54
C ARG A 186 -12.45 0.96 -23.04
N TYR A 187 -11.19 1.39 -23.17
CA TYR A 187 -10.04 0.58 -22.74
C TYR A 187 -10.08 0.22 -21.23
N LEU A 188 -10.68 1.06 -20.39
CA LEU A 188 -10.78 0.81 -18.95
C LEU A 188 -11.53 -0.49 -18.65
N TYR A 189 -12.51 -0.84 -19.50
CA TYR A 189 -13.31 -2.05 -19.35
C TYR A 189 -12.60 -3.33 -19.82
N TYR A 190 -11.41 -3.22 -20.41
CA TYR A 190 -10.62 -4.38 -20.85
C TYR A 190 -9.84 -5.02 -19.69
N TYR A 191 -9.69 -4.31 -18.58
CA TYR A 191 -9.10 -4.83 -17.36
C TYR A 191 -10.04 -5.74 -16.56
N GLY A 192 -11.36 -5.66 -16.75
CA GLY A 192 -12.31 -6.43 -15.92
C GLY A 192 -12.34 -6.02 -14.45
N GLU A 193 -11.77 -4.88 -14.09
CA GLU A 193 -12.01 -4.23 -12.79
C GLU A 193 -13.38 -3.54 -12.78
N TYR A 194 -13.88 -3.17 -11.61
CA TYR A 194 -15.06 -2.31 -11.49
C TYR A 194 -14.70 -0.90 -11.96
N ILE A 195 -15.44 -0.35 -12.93
CA ILE A 195 -15.17 0.99 -13.46
C ILE A 195 -16.27 1.93 -12.98
N SER A 196 -15.91 2.78 -12.01
CA SER A 196 -16.78 3.83 -11.49
C SER A 196 -16.59 5.14 -12.25
N ASP A 197 -17.31 6.18 -11.84
CA ASP A 197 -17.08 7.52 -12.37
C ASP A 197 -15.67 8.06 -12.01
N ILE A 198 -15.02 7.54 -10.95
CA ILE A 198 -13.68 7.94 -10.53
C ILE A 198 -12.65 7.59 -11.61
N GLU A 199 -12.60 6.34 -12.08
CA GLU A 199 -11.67 5.91 -13.13
C GLU A 199 -11.91 6.68 -14.44
N LEU A 200 -13.19 6.87 -14.80
CA LEU A 200 -13.59 7.60 -16.02
C LEU A 200 -13.19 9.08 -15.95
N GLU A 201 -13.44 9.76 -14.83
CA GLU A 201 -13.07 11.17 -14.64
C GLU A 201 -11.55 11.35 -14.56
N THR A 202 -10.85 10.42 -13.93
CA THR A 202 -9.38 10.39 -13.90
C THR A 202 -8.83 10.30 -15.31
N ALA A 203 -9.24 9.31 -16.10
CA ALA A 203 -8.80 9.14 -17.49
C ALA A 203 -9.15 10.35 -18.38
N LYS A 204 -10.35 10.92 -18.23
CA LYS A 204 -10.76 12.14 -18.93
C LYS A 204 -9.85 13.31 -18.59
N TYR A 205 -9.53 13.51 -17.31
CA TYR A 205 -8.64 14.58 -16.88
C TYR A 205 -7.22 14.35 -17.41
N MET A 206 -6.70 13.13 -17.27
CA MET A 206 -5.42 12.73 -17.82
C MET A 206 -5.32 13.01 -19.31
N ASN A 207 -6.39 12.85 -20.09
CA ASN A 207 -6.44 13.19 -21.52
C ASN A 207 -6.44 14.70 -21.83
N LYS A 208 -6.86 15.56 -20.88
CA LYS A 208 -6.77 17.03 -21.03
C LYS A 208 -5.35 17.55 -20.84
N LEU A 209 -4.51 16.84 -20.09
CA LEU A 209 -3.16 17.31 -19.76
C LEU A 209 -2.27 17.41 -21.01
N PRO A 210 -1.41 18.45 -21.12
CA PRO A 210 -0.37 18.50 -22.15
C PRO A 210 0.57 17.30 -22.05
N LYS A 211 1.13 16.87 -23.18
CA LYS A 211 2.09 15.75 -23.20
C LYS A 211 3.29 16.02 -22.31
N GLU A 212 3.75 17.27 -22.28
CA GLU A 212 4.90 17.74 -21.50
C GLU A 212 4.68 17.55 -20.00
N VAL A 213 3.44 17.76 -19.51
CA VAL A 213 3.09 17.57 -18.10
C VAL A 213 3.12 16.09 -17.73
N VAL A 214 2.51 15.24 -18.57
CA VAL A 214 2.50 13.78 -18.37
C VAL A 214 3.92 13.21 -18.41
N ASP A 215 4.74 13.66 -19.36
CA ASP A 215 6.13 13.24 -19.45
C ASP A 215 6.93 13.68 -18.24
N LYS A 216 6.72 14.90 -17.74
CA LYS A 216 7.39 15.40 -16.52
C LYS A 216 7.05 14.55 -15.29
N LEU A 217 5.79 14.16 -15.11
CA LEU A 217 5.39 13.26 -14.02
C LEU A 217 6.05 11.88 -14.14
N ALA A 218 6.05 11.31 -15.35
CA ALA A 218 6.71 10.03 -15.61
C ALA A 218 8.24 10.13 -15.45
N ASP A 219 8.85 11.27 -15.79
CA ASP A 219 10.26 11.55 -15.56
C ASP A 219 10.57 11.58 -14.07
N THR A 220 9.81 12.32 -13.26
CA THR A 220 10.02 12.30 -11.80
C THR A 220 9.89 10.88 -11.25
N PHE A 221 8.85 10.15 -11.66
CA PHE A 221 8.58 8.80 -11.19
C PHE A 221 9.73 7.82 -11.51
N VAL A 222 10.18 7.76 -12.77
CA VAL A 222 11.23 6.83 -13.19
C VAL A 222 12.62 7.29 -12.71
N ASN A 223 12.90 8.60 -12.71
CA ASN A 223 14.18 9.10 -12.24
C ASN A 223 14.34 8.92 -10.73
N GLY A 224 13.27 9.09 -9.94
CA GLY A 224 13.30 8.75 -8.52
C GLY A 224 13.72 7.29 -8.32
N TYR A 225 13.09 6.38 -9.06
CA TYR A 225 13.45 4.96 -9.03
C TYR A 225 14.94 4.69 -9.34
N VAL A 226 15.47 5.26 -10.44
CA VAL A 226 16.87 5.09 -10.86
C VAL A 226 17.83 5.69 -9.82
N ARG A 227 17.51 6.88 -9.31
CA ARG A 227 18.37 7.59 -8.35
C ARG A 227 18.44 6.89 -7.01
N GLY A 228 17.38 6.18 -6.60
CA GLY A 228 17.42 5.27 -5.46
C GLY A 228 18.49 4.18 -5.58
N PHE A 229 18.78 3.66 -6.79
CA PHE A 229 19.92 2.76 -7.01
C PHE A 229 21.26 3.50 -6.87
N GLU A 230 21.38 4.67 -7.48
CA GLU A 230 22.61 5.47 -7.49
C GLU A 230 23.05 5.88 -6.07
N LEU A 231 22.15 6.43 -5.26
CA LEU A 231 22.43 6.91 -3.90
C LEU A 231 22.81 5.79 -2.92
N THR A 232 22.27 4.59 -3.15
CA THR A 232 22.56 3.42 -2.32
C THR A 232 23.71 2.58 -2.87
N GLY A 233 24.36 3.03 -3.94
CA GLY A 233 25.48 2.33 -4.59
C GLY A 233 25.09 0.96 -5.17
N LYS A 234 23.80 0.73 -5.44
CA LYS A 234 23.28 -0.53 -5.98
C LYS A 234 23.43 -0.54 -7.50
N ASP A 235 23.91 -1.66 -8.02
CA ASP A 235 24.04 -1.83 -9.47
C ASP A 235 22.67 -2.14 -10.09
N ILE A 236 22.08 -1.18 -10.80
CA ILE A 236 20.82 -1.40 -11.53
C ILE A 236 21.00 -2.36 -12.72
N THR A 237 22.22 -2.54 -13.24
CA THR A 237 22.47 -3.31 -14.46
C THR A 237 22.41 -4.83 -14.26
N ILE A 238 22.45 -5.30 -13.00
CA ILE A 238 22.18 -6.70 -12.67
C ILE A 238 20.68 -7.00 -12.54
N LYS A 239 19.82 -5.99 -12.69
CA LYS A 239 18.37 -6.10 -12.61
C LYS A 239 17.73 -6.02 -14.00
N ASN A 240 16.56 -6.64 -14.10
CA ASN A 240 15.89 -6.92 -15.38
C ASN A 240 14.40 -6.57 -15.38
N VAL A 241 13.74 -6.55 -14.21
CA VAL A 241 12.28 -6.42 -14.09
C VAL A 241 11.92 -5.42 -13.00
N CYS A 242 10.99 -4.52 -13.28
CA CYS A 242 10.38 -3.59 -12.32
C CYS A 242 8.86 -3.77 -12.38
N ASP A 243 8.21 -4.04 -11.24
CA ASP A 243 6.74 -4.06 -11.22
C ASP A 243 6.17 -2.67 -11.00
N ILE A 244 5.15 -2.31 -11.79
CA ILE A 244 4.43 -1.05 -11.67
C ILE A 244 3.06 -1.33 -11.05
N ARG A 245 2.73 -0.58 -9.99
CA ARG A 245 1.45 -0.63 -9.27
C ARG A 245 0.75 0.71 -9.39
N TYR A 246 -0.53 0.73 -9.73
CA TYR A 246 -1.26 1.99 -9.97
C TYR A 246 -2.79 1.79 -9.96
N ASN A 247 -3.54 2.87 -9.85
CA ASN A 247 -4.99 2.84 -10.03
C ASN A 247 -5.39 3.12 -11.49
N LEU A 248 -6.42 2.41 -11.98
CA LEU A 248 -6.94 2.62 -13.33
C LEU A 248 -7.36 4.08 -13.58
N GLY A 249 -7.17 4.54 -14.81
CA GLY A 249 -7.34 5.94 -15.23
C GLY A 249 -6.03 6.73 -15.35
N PHE A 250 -4.92 6.21 -14.79
CA PHE A 250 -3.58 6.82 -14.88
C PHE A 250 -2.69 6.25 -16.00
N GLU A 251 -3.23 5.43 -16.89
CA GLU A 251 -2.48 4.70 -17.92
C GLU A 251 -1.66 5.61 -18.82
N ARG A 252 -2.06 6.88 -19.00
CA ARG A 252 -1.30 7.85 -19.79
C ARG A 252 0.08 8.16 -19.16
N ILE A 253 0.17 8.24 -17.84
CA ILE A 253 1.45 8.36 -17.11
C ILE A 253 2.19 7.03 -17.18
N ILE A 254 1.51 5.93 -16.91
CA ILE A 254 2.14 4.59 -16.89
C ILE A 254 2.74 4.25 -18.25
N ARG A 255 2.08 4.58 -19.36
CA ARG A 255 2.63 4.44 -20.72
C ARG A 255 3.92 5.21 -20.91
N SER A 256 4.02 6.44 -20.40
CA SER A 256 5.25 7.23 -20.49
C SER A 256 6.33 6.64 -19.58
N ALA A 257 5.97 6.17 -18.37
CA ALA A 257 6.88 5.51 -17.44
C ALA A 257 7.45 4.20 -18.00
N VAL A 258 6.61 3.35 -18.61
CA VAL A 258 7.02 2.10 -19.30
C VAL A 258 8.08 2.39 -20.34
N LYS A 259 7.85 3.37 -21.23
CA LYS A 259 8.81 3.76 -22.27
C LYS A 259 10.14 4.26 -21.71
N LYS A 260 10.12 4.92 -20.55
CA LYS A 260 11.32 5.42 -19.87
C LYS A 260 12.06 4.29 -19.16
N LEU A 261 11.34 3.36 -18.53
CA LEU A 261 11.93 2.17 -17.91
C LEU A 261 12.62 1.28 -18.94
N GLU A 262 12.06 1.15 -20.15
CA GLU A 262 12.72 0.43 -21.25
C GLU A 262 14.04 1.06 -21.73
N ALA A 263 14.28 2.34 -21.41
CA ALA A 263 15.54 3.03 -21.71
C ALA A 263 16.63 2.75 -20.65
N VAL A 264 16.25 2.23 -19.49
CA VAL A 264 17.15 1.63 -18.49
C VAL A 264 17.03 0.08 -18.62
N PRO A 265 17.90 -0.75 -18.01
CA PRO A 265 17.87 -2.20 -18.26
C PRO A 265 16.68 -2.93 -17.60
N LEU A 266 15.51 -2.29 -17.47
CA LEU A 266 14.36 -2.79 -16.74
C LEU A 266 13.15 -2.95 -17.64
N LYS A 267 12.56 -4.14 -17.61
CA LYS A 267 11.26 -4.42 -18.22
C LYS A 267 10.15 -4.16 -17.21
N PRO A 268 9.10 -3.42 -17.58
CA PRO A 268 7.96 -3.22 -16.71
C PRO A 268 7.06 -4.46 -16.68
N VAL A 269 6.60 -4.77 -15.48
CA VAL A 269 5.60 -5.81 -15.22
C VAL A 269 4.40 -5.16 -14.55
N ILE A 270 3.21 -5.49 -15.00
CA ILE A 270 1.96 -4.95 -14.44
C ILE A 270 1.02 -6.11 -14.17
N TYR A 271 0.77 -6.44 -12.90
CA TYR A 271 -0.14 -7.53 -12.50
C TYR A 271 -1.30 -6.98 -11.68
N ARG A 272 -2.43 -7.69 -11.63
CA ARG A 272 -3.63 -7.24 -10.89
C ARG A 272 -3.47 -7.35 -9.38
N GLY A 273 -4.18 -6.53 -8.62
CA GLY A 273 -4.58 -6.89 -7.26
C GLY A 273 -5.21 -8.28 -7.16
N ALA A 274 -4.71 -9.14 -6.27
CA ALA A 274 -5.23 -10.50 -6.11
C ALA A 274 -6.68 -10.50 -5.60
N LEU A 275 -7.52 -11.37 -6.19
CA LEU A 275 -8.92 -11.56 -5.80
C LEU A 275 -9.19 -12.96 -5.23
N ASP A 276 -8.43 -13.98 -5.62
CA ASP A 276 -8.61 -15.36 -5.16
C ASP A 276 -8.24 -15.56 -3.68
N ILE A 277 -8.89 -16.51 -3.02
CA ILE A 277 -8.73 -16.75 -1.57
C ILE A 277 -7.29 -17.05 -1.14
N ILE A 278 -6.47 -17.69 -1.98
CA ILE A 278 -5.12 -18.13 -1.60
C ILE A 278 -4.09 -16.98 -1.61
N ASN A 279 -4.35 -15.95 -2.43
CA ASN A 279 -3.52 -14.75 -2.55
C ASN A 279 -4.11 -13.49 -1.91
N ARG A 280 -5.42 -13.46 -1.63
CA ARG A 280 -6.11 -12.33 -1.00
C ARG A 280 -5.48 -11.97 0.35
N GLY A 281 -5.41 -10.67 0.62
CA GLY A 281 -4.93 -10.13 1.89
C GLY A 281 -5.60 -8.80 2.22
N ASP A 282 -5.06 -8.09 3.20
CA ASP A 282 -5.63 -6.83 3.70
C ASP A 282 -5.55 -5.68 2.67
N GLN A 283 -4.65 -5.79 1.66
CA GLN A 283 -4.47 -4.80 0.60
C GLN A 283 -4.32 -5.48 -0.76
N ARG A 284 -4.88 -4.86 -1.80
CA ARG A 284 -4.74 -5.33 -3.20
C ARG A 284 -3.48 -4.71 -3.82
N MET A 285 -2.46 -5.53 -4.06
CA MET A 285 -1.20 -5.10 -4.67
C MET A 285 -1.18 -5.35 -6.17
N GLY A 286 -0.88 -4.33 -6.97
CA GLY A 286 -0.84 -4.41 -8.44
C GLY A 286 -1.52 -3.21 -9.09
N TYR A 287 -2.12 -3.40 -10.25
CA TYR A 287 -3.14 -2.48 -10.76
C TYR A 287 -4.50 -2.78 -10.11
N VAL A 288 -5.24 -1.71 -9.78
CA VAL A 288 -6.55 -1.79 -9.11
C VAL A 288 -7.49 -0.68 -9.60
N SER A 289 -8.79 -0.88 -9.42
CA SER A 289 -9.79 0.20 -9.39
C SER A 289 -10.17 0.57 -7.97
N CYS A 290 -10.87 1.70 -7.79
CA CYS A 290 -11.62 1.96 -6.57
C CYS A 290 -12.52 0.75 -6.24
N SER A 291 -12.57 0.40 -4.96
CA SER A 291 -13.36 -0.76 -4.51
C SER A 291 -14.83 -0.59 -4.88
N ALA A 292 -15.41 -1.61 -5.52
CA ALA A 292 -16.85 -1.65 -5.77
C ALA A 292 -17.66 -1.60 -4.46
N ASN A 293 -17.10 -2.17 -3.39
CA ASN A 293 -17.63 -2.08 -2.04
C ASN A 293 -16.53 -2.39 -1.01
N ARG A 294 -16.14 -1.37 -0.24
CA ARG A 294 -15.08 -1.48 0.78
C ARG A 294 -15.45 -2.39 1.95
N GLN A 295 -16.74 -2.53 2.25
CA GLN A 295 -17.23 -3.47 3.25
C GLN A 295 -17.11 -4.91 2.77
N PHE A 296 -17.36 -5.20 1.49
CA PHE A 296 -17.09 -6.51 0.91
C PHE A 296 -15.59 -6.87 0.99
N ASP A 297 -14.71 -5.96 0.57
CA ASP A 297 -13.26 -6.19 0.67
C ASP A 297 -12.83 -6.44 2.13
N TYR A 298 -13.41 -5.67 3.08
CA TYR A 298 -13.17 -5.85 4.50
C TYR A 298 -13.68 -7.21 5.00
N ASP A 299 -14.95 -7.56 4.74
CA ASP A 299 -15.58 -8.78 5.27
C ASP A 299 -14.85 -10.06 4.85
N HIS A 300 -14.20 -10.06 3.68
CA HIS A 300 -13.57 -11.25 3.10
C HIS A 300 -12.04 -11.29 3.15
N ARG A 301 -11.38 -10.28 3.72
CA ARG A 301 -9.91 -10.21 3.75
C ARG A 301 -9.23 -11.39 4.45
N HIS A 302 -9.95 -12.12 5.32
CA HIS A 302 -9.42 -13.22 6.14
C HIS A 302 -10.08 -14.58 5.86
N ASP A 303 -10.81 -14.73 4.76
CA ASP A 303 -11.56 -15.97 4.42
C ASP A 303 -10.70 -17.25 4.46
N ILE A 304 -9.43 -17.15 4.06
CA ILE A 304 -8.47 -18.28 4.10
C ILE A 304 -8.34 -18.90 5.50
N ALA A 305 -8.64 -18.15 6.58
CA ALA A 305 -8.60 -18.66 7.95
C ALA A 305 -9.55 -19.85 8.18
N LEU A 306 -10.63 -19.96 7.38
CA LEU A 306 -11.56 -21.08 7.45
C LEU A 306 -10.91 -22.43 7.09
N PHE A 307 -9.87 -22.40 6.26
CA PHE A 307 -9.17 -23.58 5.72
C PHE A 307 -7.72 -23.69 6.20
N LEU A 308 -7.25 -22.76 7.03
CA LEU A 308 -5.84 -22.64 7.35
C LEU A 308 -5.40 -23.67 8.40
N ASP A 309 -4.53 -24.58 7.98
CA ASP A 309 -3.80 -25.49 8.86
C ASP A 309 -2.29 -25.48 8.53
N LYS A 310 -1.55 -26.43 9.14
CA LYS A 310 -0.11 -26.52 8.94
C LYS A 310 0.22 -27.04 7.54
N GLU A 311 -0.53 -28.04 7.09
CA GLU A 311 -0.35 -28.77 5.84
C GLU A 311 -0.56 -27.86 4.64
N LEU A 312 -1.63 -27.08 4.61
CA LEU A 312 -1.90 -26.10 3.57
C LEU A 312 -0.80 -25.02 3.53
N ASN A 313 -0.33 -24.57 4.68
CA ASN A 313 0.77 -23.60 4.75
C ASN A 313 2.08 -24.15 4.21
N ASP A 314 2.45 -25.37 4.62
CA ASP A 314 3.65 -26.04 4.12
C ASP A 314 3.56 -26.23 2.60
N ARG A 315 2.38 -26.60 2.08
CA ARG A 315 2.11 -26.69 0.63
C ARG A 315 2.31 -25.35 -0.08
N ARG A 316 1.75 -24.26 0.44
CA ARG A 316 1.91 -22.90 -0.12
C ARG A 316 3.38 -22.48 -0.17
N LEU A 317 4.13 -22.71 0.92
CA LEU A 317 5.56 -22.41 0.97
C LEU A 317 6.36 -23.29 0.00
N ALA A 318 6.01 -24.56 -0.13
CA ALA A 318 6.64 -25.47 -1.09
C ALA A 318 6.40 -25.03 -2.54
N VAL A 319 5.19 -24.57 -2.88
CA VAL A 319 4.87 -23.98 -4.20
C VAL A 319 5.71 -22.74 -4.44
N ILE A 320 5.70 -21.76 -3.53
CA ILE A 320 6.50 -20.52 -3.67
C ILE A 320 7.97 -20.85 -3.90
N LYS A 321 8.52 -21.77 -3.12
CA LYS A 321 9.91 -22.21 -3.28
C LYS A 321 10.15 -22.87 -4.63
N ALA A 322 9.28 -23.79 -5.06
CA ALA A 322 9.42 -24.47 -6.34
C ALA A 322 9.34 -23.49 -7.52
N THR A 323 8.43 -22.51 -7.47
CA THR A 323 8.31 -21.47 -8.48
C THR A 323 9.55 -20.57 -8.52
N TYR A 324 10.05 -20.12 -7.37
CA TYR A 324 11.30 -19.34 -7.34
C TYR A 324 12.51 -20.16 -7.80
N GLU A 325 12.59 -21.45 -7.50
CA GLU A 325 13.67 -22.29 -8.01
C GLU A 325 13.60 -22.46 -9.52
N ALA A 326 12.38 -22.60 -10.08
CA ALA A 326 12.16 -22.67 -11.53
C ALA A 326 12.48 -21.34 -12.25
N HIS A 327 12.32 -20.21 -11.56
CA HIS A 327 12.47 -18.85 -12.10
C HIS A 327 13.52 -18.02 -11.33
N LYS A 328 14.61 -18.68 -10.93
CA LYS A 328 15.59 -18.10 -10.01
C LYS A 328 16.32 -16.88 -10.59
N GLU A 329 16.62 -16.93 -11.88
CA GLU A 329 17.30 -15.83 -12.58
C GLU A 329 16.37 -14.63 -12.77
N GLU A 330 15.08 -14.86 -13.01
CA GLU A 330 14.04 -13.84 -13.04
C GLU A 330 13.86 -13.20 -11.66
N ALA A 331 13.73 -14.00 -10.61
CA ALA A 331 13.59 -13.52 -9.24
C ALA A 331 14.79 -12.67 -8.79
N ARG A 332 16.01 -13.12 -9.08
CA ARG A 332 17.22 -12.34 -8.79
C ARG A 332 17.28 -11.02 -9.55
N GLY A 333 16.70 -11.00 -10.76
CA GLY A 333 16.60 -9.81 -11.61
C GLY A 333 15.50 -8.82 -11.19
N TYR A 334 14.72 -9.11 -10.15
CA TYR A 334 13.68 -8.20 -9.68
C TYR A 334 14.28 -6.97 -9.01
N ALA A 335 13.96 -5.79 -9.57
CA ALA A 335 14.49 -4.49 -9.17
C ALA A 335 13.70 -3.83 -8.05
N GLY A 336 12.50 -4.35 -7.72
CA GLY A 336 11.56 -3.76 -6.75
C GLY A 336 10.46 -2.92 -7.41
N PRO A 337 9.49 -2.42 -6.62
CA PRO A 337 8.28 -1.83 -7.16
C PRO A 337 8.40 -0.33 -7.47
N ALA A 338 7.70 0.09 -8.53
CA ALA A 338 7.36 1.48 -8.80
C ALA A 338 5.86 1.67 -8.55
N VAL A 339 5.51 2.47 -7.54
CA VAL A 339 4.14 2.58 -7.01
C VAL A 339 3.59 3.99 -7.28
N LEU A 340 2.54 4.06 -8.11
CA LEU A 340 1.71 5.24 -8.23
C LEU A 340 0.52 5.11 -7.28
N GLU A 341 0.66 5.65 -6.08
CA GLU A 341 -0.41 5.68 -5.09
C GLU A 341 -1.46 6.76 -5.40
N VAL A 342 -2.60 6.63 -4.75
CA VAL A 342 -3.71 7.56 -4.89
C VAL A 342 -4.21 8.05 -3.54
N PHE A 343 -4.86 9.20 -3.54
CA PHE A 343 -5.48 9.75 -2.33
C PHE A 343 -6.73 10.59 -2.65
N GLY A 344 -7.52 10.91 -1.62
CA GLY A 344 -8.77 11.67 -1.76
C GLY A 344 -10.04 10.89 -1.43
N GLU A 345 -9.93 9.58 -1.22
CA GLU A 345 -11.07 8.76 -0.77
C GLU A 345 -11.51 9.17 0.65
N SER A 346 -12.81 9.04 0.93
CA SER A 346 -13.30 9.22 2.30
C SER A 346 -12.70 8.20 3.26
N VAL A 347 -12.57 8.59 4.52
CA VAL A 347 -12.30 7.64 5.61
C VAL A 347 -13.39 6.58 5.59
N PHE A 348 -12.98 5.32 5.66
CA PHE A 348 -13.87 4.17 5.74
C PHE A 348 -13.79 3.57 7.13
N GLU A 349 -14.93 3.53 7.80
CA GLU A 349 -15.10 2.88 9.08
C GLU A 349 -15.86 1.57 8.84
N PRO A 350 -15.17 0.41 8.77
CA PRO A 350 -15.83 -0.85 8.49
C PRO A 350 -16.76 -1.27 9.63
N ALA A 351 -17.92 -1.84 9.27
CA ALA A 351 -18.74 -2.58 10.20
C ALA A 351 -18.04 -3.90 10.58
N ASN A 352 -17.88 -4.14 11.88
CA ASN A 352 -17.32 -5.40 12.38
C ASN A 352 -18.42 -6.44 12.53
N LYS A 353 -18.58 -7.31 11.52
CA LYS A 353 -19.57 -8.41 11.56
C LYS A 353 -19.05 -9.60 12.38
N GLU A 354 -19.94 -10.27 13.10
CA GLU A 354 -19.62 -11.51 13.83
C GLU A 354 -19.54 -12.72 12.88
N SER A 355 -20.32 -12.69 11.80
CA SER A 355 -20.38 -13.70 10.74
C SER A 355 -19.16 -13.70 9.81
N ALA A 356 -18.44 -12.56 9.71
CA ALA A 356 -17.23 -12.45 8.92
C ALA A 356 -16.09 -13.30 9.52
N ILE A 357 -15.34 -13.99 8.65
CA ILE A 357 -14.25 -14.88 9.06
C ILE A 357 -13.11 -14.05 9.68
N LYS A 358 -12.59 -14.54 10.80
CA LYS A 358 -11.49 -13.92 11.55
C LYS A 358 -10.46 -14.97 11.93
N TYR A 359 -9.22 -14.54 12.08
CA TYR A 359 -8.20 -15.40 12.68
C TYR A 359 -8.49 -15.63 14.17
N ASP A 360 -8.48 -16.90 14.57
CA ASP A 360 -8.40 -17.32 15.96
C ASP A 360 -6.93 -17.48 16.40
N SER A 361 -6.68 -17.93 17.63
CA SER A 361 -5.32 -18.10 18.14
C SER A 361 -4.49 -19.13 17.35
N LYS A 362 -5.13 -20.15 16.78
CA LYS A 362 -4.46 -21.23 16.02
C LYS A 362 -4.11 -20.75 14.61
N THR A 363 -5.08 -20.20 13.90
CA THR A 363 -4.93 -19.69 12.53
C THR A 363 -4.07 -18.42 12.49
N SER A 364 -4.09 -17.58 13.54
CA SER A 364 -3.15 -16.46 13.69
C SER A 364 -1.69 -16.94 13.72
N LYS A 365 -1.42 -18.03 14.45
CA LYS A 365 -0.08 -18.63 14.49
C LYS A 365 0.34 -19.14 13.11
N TYR A 366 -0.55 -19.84 12.41
CA TYR A 366 -0.28 -20.30 11.05
C TYR A 366 -0.05 -19.14 10.07
N ARG A 367 -0.83 -18.06 10.15
CA ARG A 367 -0.59 -16.85 9.34
C ARG A 367 0.80 -16.29 9.59
N LEU A 368 1.20 -16.15 10.86
CA LEU A 368 2.53 -15.66 11.24
C LEU A 368 3.65 -16.58 10.72
N ASP A 369 3.51 -17.89 10.91
CA ASP A 369 4.48 -18.89 10.43
C ASP A 369 4.62 -18.82 8.89
N TYR A 370 3.51 -18.66 8.17
CA TYR A 370 3.51 -18.46 6.71
C TYR A 370 4.17 -17.13 6.30
N MET A 371 3.85 -16.02 6.97
CA MET A 371 4.46 -14.71 6.67
C MET A 371 5.98 -14.74 6.86
N VAL A 372 6.46 -15.35 7.95
CA VAL A 372 7.89 -15.54 8.21
C VAL A 372 8.52 -16.45 7.15
N GLY A 373 7.90 -17.60 6.85
CA GLY A 373 8.38 -18.53 5.84
C GLY A 373 8.46 -17.90 4.44
N LYS A 374 7.41 -17.19 4.02
CA LYS A 374 7.35 -16.47 2.75
C LYS A 374 8.40 -15.37 2.69
N GLY A 375 8.55 -14.57 3.77
CA GLY A 375 9.57 -13.53 3.84
C GLY A 375 10.99 -14.08 3.70
N ASN A 376 11.28 -15.23 4.32
CA ASN A 376 12.57 -15.91 4.17
C ASN A 376 12.81 -16.38 2.73
N LEU A 377 11.80 -16.96 2.08
CA LEU A 377 11.88 -17.36 0.67
C LEU A 377 12.10 -16.14 -0.23
N VAL A 378 11.34 -15.06 -0.04
CA VAL A 378 11.55 -13.82 -0.81
C VAL A 378 12.98 -13.34 -0.64
N ASN A 379 13.54 -13.28 0.58
CA ASN A 379 14.92 -12.84 0.80
C ASN A 379 15.98 -13.82 0.24
N GLU A 380 15.68 -15.11 0.16
CA GLU A 380 16.57 -16.14 -0.41
C GLU A 380 16.73 -15.99 -1.92
N TYR A 381 15.66 -15.58 -2.62
CA TYR A 381 15.63 -15.52 -4.09
C TYR A 381 15.64 -14.09 -4.67
N ILE A 382 15.16 -13.11 -3.90
CA ILE A 382 15.11 -11.68 -4.21
C ILE A 382 15.95 -10.95 -3.17
N HIS A 383 17.17 -10.58 -3.56
CA HIS A 383 18.13 -9.91 -2.69
C HIS A 383 17.67 -8.48 -2.37
N SER A 384 17.21 -8.27 -1.14
CA SER A 384 16.64 -7.00 -0.68
C SER A 384 17.64 -5.84 -0.70
N ASP A 385 18.91 -6.15 -0.50
CA ASP A 385 20.05 -5.22 -0.54
C ASP A 385 20.45 -4.79 -1.96
N GLU A 386 19.97 -5.49 -2.99
CA GLU A 386 20.26 -5.18 -4.40
C GLU A 386 19.12 -4.44 -5.13
N ARG A 387 17.96 -4.23 -4.49
CA ARG A 387 16.76 -3.64 -5.11
C ARG A 387 16.45 -2.22 -4.60
N SER A 388 15.61 -1.49 -5.33
CA SER A 388 15.10 -0.16 -4.95
C SER A 388 13.57 -0.11 -5.07
N PHE A 389 12.97 1.02 -4.73
CA PHE A 389 11.56 1.28 -4.99
C PHE A 389 11.36 2.74 -5.37
N THR A 390 10.18 3.07 -5.88
CA THR A 390 9.71 4.45 -5.92
C THR A 390 8.24 4.49 -5.59
N ILE A 391 7.80 5.57 -4.97
CA ILE A 391 6.41 5.84 -4.63
C ILE A 391 6.08 7.30 -4.94
N MET A 392 4.98 7.52 -5.66
CA MET A 392 4.45 8.84 -5.98
C MET A 392 2.94 8.83 -5.81
N ALA A 393 2.36 9.84 -5.17
CA ALA A 393 0.92 9.92 -4.96
C ALA A 393 0.24 10.96 -5.85
N LEU A 394 -0.96 10.64 -6.35
CA LEU A 394 -1.83 11.56 -7.12
C LEU A 394 -3.27 11.56 -6.55
N PRO A 395 -3.99 12.70 -6.63
CA PRO A 395 -5.35 12.76 -6.10
C PRO A 395 -6.33 12.06 -7.04
N LEU A 396 -7.43 11.57 -6.48
CA LEU A 396 -8.61 11.07 -7.20
C LEU A 396 -9.72 12.13 -7.27
N PRO A 397 -10.62 12.05 -8.26
CA PRO A 397 -11.81 12.90 -8.36
C PRO A 397 -12.66 13.00 -7.10
N CYS A 398 -12.72 11.93 -6.30
CA CYS A 398 -13.48 11.89 -5.06
C CYS A 398 -12.96 12.85 -3.96
N ILE A 399 -11.79 13.47 -4.15
CA ILE A 399 -11.25 14.49 -3.24
C ILE A 399 -12.13 15.74 -3.17
N GLY A 400 -12.95 15.99 -4.19
CA GLY A 400 -13.99 17.00 -4.20
C GLY A 400 -14.02 17.86 -5.46
N LYS A 401 -14.91 18.86 -5.46
CA LYS A 401 -15.23 19.72 -6.62
C LYS A 401 -14.04 20.46 -7.25
N ASP A 402 -12.96 20.67 -6.49
CA ASP A 402 -11.76 21.36 -6.94
C ASP A 402 -10.67 20.38 -7.44
N PHE A 403 -11.04 19.11 -7.69
CA PHE A 403 -10.14 18.03 -8.14
C PHE A 403 -9.12 18.47 -9.19
N GLU A 404 -9.54 19.06 -10.32
CA GLU A 404 -8.61 19.44 -11.39
C GLU A 404 -7.54 20.44 -10.90
N LYS A 405 -7.93 21.41 -10.05
CA LYS A 405 -6.98 22.39 -9.48
C LYS A 405 -6.05 21.75 -8.47
N ILE A 406 -6.58 20.86 -7.62
CA ILE A 406 -5.79 20.10 -6.66
C ILE A 406 -4.77 19.23 -7.39
N PHE A 407 -5.20 18.55 -8.46
CA PHE A 407 -4.32 17.77 -9.32
C PHE A 407 -3.19 18.63 -9.88
N ASP A 408 -3.50 19.80 -10.45
CA ASP A 408 -2.48 20.72 -10.98
C ASP A 408 -1.47 21.20 -9.92
N GLU A 409 -1.92 21.42 -8.68
CA GLU A 409 -1.02 21.74 -7.57
C GLU A 409 -0.17 20.54 -7.16
N VAL A 410 -0.72 19.32 -7.17
CA VAL A 410 0.03 18.09 -6.92
C VAL A 410 1.05 17.81 -8.03
N VAL A 411 0.76 18.14 -9.29
CA VAL A 411 1.75 18.07 -10.38
C VAL A 411 2.93 19.00 -10.09
N LYS A 412 2.67 20.24 -9.63
CA LYS A 412 3.75 21.16 -9.25
C LYS A 412 4.54 20.61 -8.07
N LEU A 413 3.85 20.09 -7.06
CA LEU A 413 4.42 19.48 -5.87
C LEU A 413 5.34 18.29 -6.20
N ASN A 414 4.90 17.36 -7.03
CA ASN A 414 5.68 16.19 -7.45
C ASN A 414 6.82 16.55 -8.41
N THR A 415 6.86 17.80 -8.92
CA THR A 415 7.85 18.22 -9.91
C THR A 415 8.63 19.46 -9.48
N LEU A 416 8.74 19.68 -8.17
CA LEU A 416 9.59 20.72 -7.56
C LEU A 416 11.05 20.54 -7.97
N GLU A 417 11.78 21.66 -8.08
CA GLU A 417 13.17 21.69 -8.53
C GLU A 417 14.11 21.12 -7.46
N GLN A 418 14.63 19.92 -7.73
CA GLN A 418 15.39 19.16 -6.74
C GLN A 418 16.68 19.85 -6.32
N SER A 419 17.42 20.44 -7.25
CA SER A 419 18.70 21.13 -6.94
C SER A 419 18.52 22.34 -6.04
N GLU A 420 17.34 22.98 -6.10
CA GLU A 420 17.04 24.11 -5.23
C GLU A 420 16.74 23.64 -3.80
N TYR A 421 15.93 22.59 -3.66
CA TYR A 421 15.64 21.96 -2.38
C TYR A 421 16.87 21.31 -1.75
N GLU A 422 17.71 20.65 -2.54
CA GLU A 422 18.99 20.07 -2.08
C GLU A 422 19.83 21.13 -1.37
N ARG A 423 20.01 22.31 -2.00
CA ARG A 423 20.76 23.43 -1.44
C ARG A 423 20.14 23.94 -0.13
N ILE A 424 18.82 24.11 -0.10
CA ILE A 424 18.08 24.62 1.06
C ILE A 424 18.14 23.64 2.23
N GLN A 425 17.91 22.36 1.97
CA GLN A 425 17.99 21.28 2.95
C GLN A 425 19.42 21.13 3.49
N ASN A 426 20.45 21.27 2.65
CA ASN A 426 21.84 21.25 3.11
C ASN A 426 22.17 22.38 4.09
N ILE A 427 21.60 23.59 3.95
CA ILE A 427 21.77 24.67 4.94
C ILE A 427 21.24 24.24 6.32
N ILE A 428 20.09 23.54 6.35
CA ILE A 428 19.51 23.01 7.59
C ILE A 428 20.40 21.89 8.16
N ILE A 429 20.84 20.97 7.30
CA ILE A 429 21.70 19.84 7.68
C ILE A 429 23.03 20.33 8.26
N ASP A 430 23.68 21.32 7.65
CA ASP A 430 24.97 21.84 8.12
C ASP A 430 24.87 22.36 9.56
N VAL A 431 23.76 23.03 9.91
CA VAL A 431 23.49 23.48 11.29
C VAL A 431 23.24 22.30 12.24
N LEU A 432 22.52 21.29 11.79
CA LEU A 432 22.19 20.10 12.59
C LEU A 432 23.39 19.15 12.79
N ASP A 433 24.29 19.07 11.81
CA ASP A 433 25.53 18.29 11.85
C ASP A 433 26.49 18.81 12.93
N GLU A 434 26.39 20.08 13.31
CA GLU A 434 27.12 20.64 14.44
C GLU A 434 26.45 20.46 15.80
N ALA A 435 25.13 20.18 15.83
CA ALA A 435 24.34 20.19 17.06
C ALA A 435 24.47 18.91 17.90
N ASP A 436 24.47 19.04 19.22
CA ASP A 436 24.38 17.89 20.14
C ASP A 436 22.94 17.42 20.32
N TYR A 437 21.99 18.34 20.20
CA TYR A 437 20.57 18.06 20.31
C TYR A 437 19.72 19.19 19.71
N VAL A 438 18.45 18.89 19.46
CA VAL A 438 17.43 19.85 19.00
C VAL A 438 16.42 20.11 20.11
N LYS A 439 15.99 21.37 20.25
CA LYS A 439 14.84 21.77 21.07
C LYS A 439 13.66 22.06 20.16
N VAL A 440 12.49 21.48 20.45
CA VAL A 440 11.25 21.71 19.71
C VAL A 440 10.17 22.15 20.68
N LYS A 441 9.51 23.29 20.40
CA LYS A 441 8.45 23.84 21.23
C LYS A 441 7.21 24.15 20.42
N GLY A 442 6.05 23.76 20.95
CA GLY A 442 4.74 24.08 20.41
C GLY A 442 4.30 25.52 20.71
N MET A 443 3.34 26.00 19.94
CA MET A 443 2.61 27.25 20.15
C MET A 443 1.11 27.07 19.85
N ASN A 444 0.30 28.12 20.03
CA ASN A 444 -1.13 28.10 19.64
C ASN A 444 -1.95 26.94 20.24
N GLY A 445 -1.61 26.57 21.48
CA GLY A 445 -2.24 25.49 22.24
C GLY A 445 -1.57 24.11 22.04
N ASN A 446 -0.59 24.01 21.15
CA ASN A 446 0.31 22.88 21.08
C ASN A 446 1.29 22.94 22.26
N ARG A 447 1.40 21.84 23.01
CA ARG A 447 2.16 21.72 24.26
C ARG A 447 3.50 21.01 24.08
N THR A 448 3.96 20.84 22.84
CA THR A 448 5.25 20.19 22.58
C THR A 448 6.36 20.91 23.31
N ASP A 449 7.20 20.15 24.01
CA ASP A 449 8.48 20.59 24.59
C ASP A 449 9.40 19.37 24.58
N LEU A 450 10.15 19.23 23.48
CA LEU A 450 11.01 18.09 23.21
C LEU A 450 12.47 18.51 23.16
N ARG A 451 13.30 17.63 23.71
CA ARG A 451 14.73 17.57 23.48
C ARG A 451 15.01 16.29 22.68
N VAL A 452 15.53 16.42 21.47
CA VAL A 452 15.96 15.28 20.64
C VAL A 452 17.48 15.26 20.58
N SER A 453 18.11 14.26 21.18
CA SER A 453 19.56 14.12 21.17
C SER A 453 20.05 13.58 19.83
N LEU A 454 21.17 14.12 19.37
CA LEU A 454 21.82 13.72 18.12
C LEU A 454 23.13 12.99 18.42
N MET A 455 23.54 12.12 17.51
CA MET A 455 24.87 11.52 17.58
C MET A 455 25.96 12.56 17.31
N ARG A 456 27.19 12.27 17.74
CA ARG A 456 28.36 13.08 17.40
C ARG A 456 29.02 12.49 16.16
N LEU A 457 29.37 13.34 15.20
CA LEU A 457 30.16 12.94 14.03
C LEU A 457 31.62 12.72 14.42
N GLU A 458 32.22 11.66 13.88
CA GLU A 458 33.66 11.41 14.04
C GLU A 458 34.44 12.21 13.00
N ASN A 459 33.93 12.25 11.76
CA ASN A 459 34.56 12.94 10.63
C ASN A 459 33.58 13.90 9.92
N PRO A 460 33.32 15.12 10.46
CA PRO A 460 32.32 16.05 9.93
C PRO A 460 32.49 16.49 8.46
N GLU A 461 33.71 16.36 7.92
CA GLU A 461 34.01 16.66 6.51
C GLU A 461 33.47 15.61 5.53
N SER A 462 33.30 14.36 5.99
CA SER A 462 32.89 13.22 5.15
C SER A 462 31.64 12.50 5.64
N GLU A 463 31.14 12.86 6.82
CA GLU A 463 29.98 12.24 7.46
C GLU A 463 28.90 13.29 7.73
N THR A 464 27.65 12.85 7.76
CA THR A 464 26.48 13.65 8.12
C THR A 464 25.52 12.84 8.99
N LYS A 465 24.78 13.52 9.86
CA LYS A 465 23.76 12.93 10.71
C LYS A 465 22.39 12.93 10.05
N PHE A 466 22.19 13.66 8.96
CA PHE A 466 20.88 13.81 8.36
C PHE A 466 20.90 13.38 6.90
N GLU A 467 19.89 12.62 6.49
CA GLU A 467 19.62 12.35 5.09
C GLU A 467 18.90 13.55 4.46
N ASN A 468 19.36 13.94 3.27
CA ASN A 468 18.72 14.95 2.44
C ASN A 468 17.71 14.24 1.53
N CYS A 469 16.48 14.08 2.03
CA CYS A 469 15.42 13.35 1.35
C CYS A 469 14.83 14.22 0.22
N LEU A 470 15.34 13.95 -0.97
CA LEU A 470 14.84 14.47 -2.24
C LEU A 470 13.88 13.45 -2.87
N ALA A 471 13.46 13.70 -4.12
CA ALA A 471 12.51 12.86 -4.84
C ALA A 471 13.19 11.58 -5.41
N ASP A 472 13.87 10.82 -4.55
CA ASP A 472 14.83 9.75 -4.91
C ASP A 472 14.36 8.33 -4.57
N VAL A 473 13.21 8.23 -3.90
CA VAL A 473 12.37 7.04 -3.78
C VAL A 473 10.95 7.50 -3.40
N ASN A 474 10.85 8.48 -2.50
CA ASN A 474 9.62 9.09 -2.02
C ASN A 474 9.34 10.40 -2.76
N ILE A 475 8.22 10.47 -3.48
CA ILE A 475 7.81 11.65 -4.25
C ILE A 475 6.48 12.15 -3.68
N PRO A 476 6.40 13.42 -3.24
CA PRO A 476 7.34 14.52 -3.49
C PRO A 476 8.54 14.55 -2.54
N LEU A 477 9.55 15.36 -2.90
CA LEU A 477 10.65 15.74 -2.01
C LEU A 477 10.15 16.53 -0.79
N GLY A 478 11.03 16.72 0.20
CA GLY A 478 10.88 17.84 1.12
C GLY A 478 10.96 17.49 2.60
N GLU A 479 12.02 16.80 3.02
CA GLU A 479 12.39 16.69 4.42
C GLU A 479 13.90 16.48 4.60
N VAL A 480 14.39 16.68 5.82
CA VAL A 480 15.69 16.16 6.25
C VAL A 480 15.47 15.32 7.51
N PHE A 481 16.02 14.12 7.58
CA PHE A 481 15.72 13.20 8.67
C PHE A 481 16.95 12.48 9.23
N THR A 482 16.83 11.94 10.45
CA THR A 482 17.88 11.22 11.16
C THR A 482 17.30 10.12 12.04
N SER A 483 18.06 9.06 12.30
CA SER A 483 17.78 8.20 13.48
C SER A 483 18.34 8.91 14.73
N PRO A 484 17.48 9.39 15.65
CA PRO A 484 17.96 10.14 16.80
C PRO A 484 18.64 9.22 17.81
N LYS A 485 19.49 9.81 18.63
CA LYS A 485 20.02 9.14 19.81
C LYS A 485 18.90 9.01 20.84
N LEU A 486 18.69 7.82 21.40
CA LEU A 486 17.68 7.59 22.43
C LEU A 486 18.08 8.24 23.75
N SER A 487 19.31 7.99 24.23
CA SER A 487 19.72 8.52 25.54
C SER A 487 19.76 10.05 25.53
N GLY A 488 19.03 10.66 26.47
CA GLY A 488 18.87 12.11 26.57
C GLY A 488 17.83 12.71 25.61
N THR A 489 17.08 11.90 24.86
CA THR A 489 15.88 12.33 24.13
C THR A 489 14.68 12.25 25.06
N CYS A 490 14.13 13.40 25.46
CA CYS A 490 13.09 13.47 26.48
C CYS A 490 12.11 14.60 26.19
N GLY A 491 10.90 14.50 26.75
CA GLY A 491 9.92 15.58 26.73
C GLY A 491 8.55 15.12 26.26
N VAL A 492 7.74 16.07 25.80
CA VAL A 492 6.36 15.83 25.38
C VAL A 492 6.19 16.19 23.92
N LEU A 493 5.78 15.23 23.10
CA LEU A 493 5.22 15.47 21.78
C LEU A 493 3.71 15.67 21.93
N HIS A 494 3.18 16.78 21.41
CA HIS A 494 1.76 17.05 21.41
C HIS A 494 1.32 17.54 20.04
N VAL A 495 0.18 17.06 19.55
CA VAL A 495 -0.48 17.59 18.35
C VAL A 495 -1.97 17.73 18.62
N LYS A 496 -2.54 18.88 18.27
CA LYS A 496 -3.96 19.15 18.57
C LYS A 496 -4.89 18.29 17.72
N ARG A 497 -4.52 18.06 16.47
CA ARG A 497 -5.28 17.23 15.52
C ARG A 497 -4.33 16.67 14.46
N VAL A 498 -4.35 15.37 14.24
CA VAL A 498 -3.58 14.69 13.17
C VAL A 498 -4.40 13.53 12.60
N HIS A 499 -4.21 13.22 11.32
CA HIS A 499 -4.80 12.04 10.68
C HIS A 499 -3.68 11.06 10.35
N LEU A 500 -3.75 9.85 10.91
CA LEU A 500 -2.76 8.78 10.70
C LEU A 500 -3.53 7.55 10.23
N GLU A 501 -3.14 6.98 9.08
CA GLU A 501 -3.77 5.78 8.50
C GLU A 501 -5.31 5.84 8.41
N GLY A 502 -5.84 7.01 8.05
CA GLY A 502 -7.29 7.23 7.96
C GLY A 502 -8.01 7.45 9.30
N VAL A 503 -7.28 7.41 10.42
CA VAL A 503 -7.80 7.65 11.76
C VAL A 503 -7.46 9.06 12.22
N GLU A 504 -8.47 9.79 12.70
CA GLU A 504 -8.28 11.11 13.31
C GLU A 504 -7.90 10.98 14.80
N TYR A 505 -6.84 11.67 15.20
CA TYR A 505 -6.41 11.82 16.59
C TYR A 505 -6.56 13.28 17.02
N LYS A 506 -7.18 13.49 18.18
CA LYS A 506 -7.42 14.79 18.81
C LYS A 506 -6.61 14.87 20.10
N ASP A 507 -5.94 15.99 20.35
CA ASP A 507 -5.13 16.22 21.55
C ASP A 507 -4.19 15.02 21.86
N LEU A 508 -3.50 14.52 20.83
CA LEU A 508 -2.57 13.40 20.96
C LEU A 508 -1.32 13.87 21.70
N GLU A 509 -0.96 13.17 22.77
CA GLU A 509 0.18 13.50 23.61
C GLU A 509 1.01 12.23 23.90
N ILE A 510 2.32 12.30 23.66
CA ILE A 510 3.28 11.21 23.89
C ILE A 510 4.47 11.75 24.67
N HIS A 511 4.77 11.11 25.80
CA HIS A 511 5.89 11.46 26.67
C HIS A 511 7.07 10.52 26.38
N PHE A 512 8.25 11.11 26.20
CA PHE A 512 9.49 10.38 25.97
C PHE A 512 10.44 10.53 27.15
N GLU A 513 11.09 9.43 27.51
CA GLU A 513 12.20 9.39 28.45
C GLU A 513 13.29 8.47 27.88
N ASP A 514 14.48 9.04 27.68
CA ASP A 514 15.60 8.38 26.99
C ASP A 514 15.16 7.72 25.67
N GLY A 515 14.39 8.46 24.88
CA GLY A 515 13.95 8.09 23.55
C GLY A 515 12.79 7.10 23.53
N PHE A 516 12.32 6.60 24.67
CA PHE A 516 11.23 5.62 24.72
C PHE A 516 9.92 6.26 25.17
N THR A 517 8.81 5.82 24.56
CA THR A 517 7.47 6.22 25.00
C THR A 517 7.21 5.74 26.44
N LYS A 518 6.77 6.66 27.31
CA LYS A 518 6.44 6.39 28.72
C LYS A 518 4.98 6.54 29.05
N LYS A 519 4.34 7.57 28.48
CA LYS A 519 2.94 7.88 28.72
C LYS A 519 2.32 8.39 27.44
N VAL A 520 1.10 7.94 27.18
CA VAL A 520 0.32 8.35 26.02
C VAL A 520 -1.08 8.76 26.44
N SER A 521 -1.66 9.72 25.74
CA SER A 521 -3.07 10.08 25.85
C SER A 521 -3.57 10.64 24.52
N CYS A 522 -4.88 10.52 24.31
CA CYS A 522 -5.57 11.04 23.13
C CYS A 522 -6.96 11.50 23.55
N GLY A 523 -7.33 12.71 23.18
CA GLY A 523 -8.61 13.36 23.45
C GLY A 523 -9.80 12.82 22.66
N ASN A 524 -9.61 11.80 21.80
CA ASN A 524 -10.73 11.06 21.20
C ASN A 524 -11.61 10.38 22.26
N TYR A 525 -11.00 9.96 23.38
CA TYR A 525 -11.68 9.30 24.48
C TYR A 525 -11.12 9.76 25.83
N GLU A 526 -11.96 9.78 26.87
CA GLU A 526 -11.51 10.20 28.20
C GLU A 526 -10.68 9.12 28.90
N GLY A 527 -9.64 9.56 29.63
CA GLY A 527 -8.87 8.72 30.56
C GLY A 527 -8.15 7.53 29.90
N GLU A 528 -8.23 6.37 30.54
CA GLU A 528 -7.54 5.13 30.08
C GLU A 528 -7.98 4.68 28.69
N LYS A 529 -9.20 5.03 28.25
CA LYS A 529 -9.66 4.69 26.90
C LYS A 529 -8.87 5.42 25.82
N GLY A 530 -8.51 6.68 26.05
CA GLY A 530 -7.64 7.44 25.15
C GLY A 530 -6.24 6.85 25.08
N ALA A 531 -5.68 6.46 26.24
CA ALA A 531 -4.38 5.79 26.28
C ALA A 531 -4.40 4.39 25.63
N LYS A 532 -5.50 3.65 25.78
CA LYS A 532 -5.71 2.37 25.07
C LYS A 532 -5.79 2.60 23.57
N PHE A 533 -6.53 3.61 23.11
CA PHE A 533 -6.63 3.93 21.70
C PHE A 533 -5.26 4.20 21.06
N VAL A 534 -4.37 4.95 21.74
CA VAL A 534 -2.98 5.15 21.26
C VAL A 534 -2.18 3.85 21.28
N ARG A 535 -2.33 3.01 22.31
CA ARG A 535 -1.63 1.71 22.37
C ARG A 535 -2.03 0.77 21.23
N ASP A 536 -3.31 0.73 20.92
CA ASP A 536 -3.86 -0.17 19.89
C ASP A 536 -3.45 0.28 18.47
N ASN A 537 -3.34 1.60 18.22
CA ASN A 537 -3.21 2.12 16.85
C ASN A 537 -1.86 2.80 16.53
N ILE A 538 -1.08 3.23 17.53
CA ILE A 538 0.25 3.83 17.34
C ILE A 538 1.34 2.95 17.93
N LEU A 539 1.09 2.32 19.10
CA LEU A 539 2.08 1.43 19.72
C LEU A 539 1.94 -0.04 19.31
N PHE A 540 0.91 -0.39 18.54
CA PHE A 540 0.67 -1.77 18.09
C PHE A 540 0.77 -2.82 19.21
N ASP A 541 0.13 -2.54 20.35
CA ASP A 541 0.15 -3.34 21.58
C ASP A 541 1.52 -3.47 22.28
N HIS A 542 2.56 -2.75 21.83
CA HIS A 542 3.82 -2.65 22.56
C HIS A 542 3.70 -1.75 23.80
N ASP A 543 4.32 -2.17 24.91
CA ASP A 543 4.35 -1.38 26.14
C ASP A 543 5.10 -0.05 25.97
N SER A 544 6.14 -0.05 25.13
CA SER A 544 7.00 1.09 24.87
C SER A 544 7.70 0.93 23.53
N LEU A 545 7.78 2.01 22.76
CA LEU A 545 8.49 2.10 21.49
C LEU A 545 9.55 3.21 21.54
N PRO A 546 10.67 3.07 20.81
CA PRO A 546 11.65 4.14 20.68
C PRO A 546 11.17 5.23 19.71
N MET A 547 11.76 6.41 19.79
CA MET A 547 11.73 7.43 18.73
C MET A 547 12.67 6.95 17.63
N GLY A 548 12.09 6.41 16.55
CA GLY A 548 12.83 5.83 15.43
C GLY A 548 13.41 6.89 14.50
N GLU A 549 12.75 8.03 14.39
CA GLU A 549 13.09 9.11 13.48
C GLU A 549 12.82 10.48 14.11
N PHE A 550 13.67 11.44 13.75
CA PHE A 550 13.37 12.86 13.83
C PHE A 550 13.64 13.51 12.48
N ALA A 551 12.67 14.29 12.00
CA ALA A 551 12.77 14.96 10.72
C ALA A 551 12.22 16.39 10.75
N ILE A 552 12.67 17.18 9.79
CA ILE A 552 12.16 18.51 9.49
C ILE A 552 11.61 18.47 8.07
N GLY A 553 10.29 18.36 7.94
CA GLY A 553 9.60 18.61 6.67
C GLY A 553 9.90 20.04 6.19
N THR A 554 10.13 20.19 4.89
CA THR A 554 10.43 21.46 4.21
C THR A 554 9.41 21.76 3.12
N ASN A 555 8.35 20.96 2.99
CA ASN A 555 7.36 21.10 1.93
C ASN A 555 6.20 22.02 2.35
N THR A 556 6.49 23.32 2.44
CA THR A 556 5.48 24.36 2.74
C THR A 556 4.47 24.57 1.61
N VAL A 557 4.81 24.15 0.38
CA VAL A 557 3.88 24.09 -0.76
C VAL A 557 2.76 23.08 -0.47
N ALA A 558 3.10 21.84 -0.09
CA ALA A 558 2.13 20.81 0.29
C ALA A 558 1.29 21.26 1.50
N TYR A 559 1.92 21.80 2.54
CA TYR A 559 1.22 22.31 3.72
C TYR A 559 0.15 23.35 3.35
N THR A 560 0.51 24.33 2.52
CA THR A 560 -0.39 25.42 2.14
C THR A 560 -1.49 24.94 1.20
N MET A 561 -1.14 24.10 0.21
CA MET A 561 -2.12 23.47 -0.70
C MET A 561 -3.18 22.71 0.10
N ALA A 562 -2.75 21.88 1.06
CA ALA A 562 -3.65 21.05 1.84
C ALA A 562 -4.68 21.89 2.62
N ARG A 563 -4.23 22.98 3.24
CA ARG A 563 -5.09 23.94 3.97
C ARG A 563 -6.00 24.75 3.06
N ARG A 564 -5.50 25.20 1.91
CA ARG A 564 -6.26 25.98 0.94
C ARG A 564 -7.50 25.22 0.45
N TYR A 565 -7.36 23.91 0.22
CA TYR A 565 -8.45 23.06 -0.25
C TYR A 565 -9.16 22.28 0.86
N GLY A 566 -8.65 22.29 2.10
CA GLY A 566 -9.23 21.55 3.22
C GLY A 566 -9.11 20.03 3.07
N ILE A 567 -7.97 19.57 2.53
CA ILE A 567 -7.72 18.17 2.16
C ILE A 567 -6.70 17.46 3.06
N GLU A 568 -6.35 18.05 4.21
CA GLU A 568 -5.31 17.52 5.11
C GLU A 568 -5.61 16.09 5.57
N LYS A 569 -6.88 15.79 5.81
CA LYS A 569 -7.36 14.45 6.21
C LYS A 569 -7.25 13.39 5.12
N TYR A 570 -7.03 13.81 3.87
CA TYR A 570 -6.93 12.92 2.72
C TYR A 570 -5.49 12.71 2.29
N MET A 571 -4.52 13.47 2.82
CA MET A 571 -3.14 13.33 2.40
C MET A 571 -2.58 11.98 2.84
N PRO A 572 -1.90 11.24 1.96
CA PRO A 572 -1.15 10.07 2.37
C PRO A 572 0.01 10.50 3.28
N ILE A 573 0.47 9.60 4.15
CA ILE A 573 1.59 9.86 5.07
C ILE A 573 2.81 10.38 4.29
N LEU A 574 3.08 9.78 3.13
CA LEU A 574 4.10 10.20 2.15
C LEU A 574 4.16 11.71 1.87
N ILE A 575 3.00 12.39 1.84
CA ILE A 575 2.93 13.84 1.64
C ILE A 575 2.84 14.55 2.99
N ALA A 576 2.04 14.03 3.92
CA ALA A 576 1.74 14.67 5.20
C ALA A 576 2.98 14.86 6.08
N GLU A 577 3.89 13.90 6.13
CA GLU A 577 5.14 13.95 6.90
C GLU A 577 6.02 15.15 6.50
N LYS A 578 5.97 15.55 5.23
CA LYS A 578 6.79 16.63 4.66
C LYS A 578 6.26 18.03 5.00
N THR A 579 5.11 18.12 5.69
CA THR A 579 4.40 19.38 5.98
C THR A 579 4.71 20.00 7.34
N GLY A 580 5.79 19.56 8.00
CA GLY A 580 6.32 20.15 9.23
C GLY A 580 7.36 19.21 9.89
N PRO A 581 7.92 19.57 11.06
CA PRO A 581 8.73 18.63 11.83
C PRO A 581 7.91 17.43 12.26
N HIS A 582 8.46 16.23 12.11
CA HIS A 582 7.80 14.99 12.50
C HIS A 582 8.73 14.05 13.24
N PHE A 583 8.10 13.12 13.95
CA PHE A 583 8.76 12.18 14.85
C PHE A 583 8.11 10.82 14.67
N ALA A 584 8.90 9.81 14.33
CA ALA A 584 8.41 8.45 14.22
C ALA A 584 8.49 7.73 15.56
N VAL A 585 7.40 7.05 15.92
CA VAL A 585 7.38 6.08 17.01
C VAL A 585 7.53 4.68 16.40
N GLY A 586 8.58 3.95 16.79
CA GLY A 586 8.87 2.63 16.24
C GLY A 586 10.32 2.46 15.77
N ASP A 587 10.52 1.61 14.76
CA ASP A 587 11.83 1.30 14.17
C ASP A 587 12.43 2.52 13.42
N THR A 588 13.74 2.50 13.15
CA THR A 588 14.39 3.53 12.32
C THR A 588 14.03 3.36 10.83
N CYS A 589 14.14 4.43 10.02
CA CYS A 589 13.88 4.37 8.57
C CYS A 589 14.80 3.37 7.85
N TYR A 590 15.96 3.08 8.43
CA TYR A 590 16.94 2.13 7.90
C TYR A 590 16.75 0.71 8.41
N SER A 591 15.61 0.39 9.05
CA SER A 591 15.33 -0.94 9.61
C SER A 591 15.74 -2.06 8.64
N ARG A 592 16.70 -2.90 9.06
CA ARG A 592 17.28 -4.02 8.29
C ARG A 592 18.18 -3.63 7.10
N SER A 593 18.49 -2.36 6.93
CA SER A 593 19.42 -1.80 5.93
C SER A 593 20.56 -1.00 6.56
N GLU A 594 20.77 -1.08 7.87
CA GLU A 594 21.70 -0.21 8.62
C GLU A 594 23.17 -0.41 8.24
N ASP A 595 23.51 -1.60 7.72
CA ASP A 595 24.85 -1.93 7.23
C ASP A 595 25.10 -1.47 5.78
N ILE A 596 24.07 -1.00 5.07
CA ILE A 596 24.19 -0.41 3.73
C ILE A 596 24.66 1.04 3.88
N ARG A 597 25.77 1.38 3.23
CA ARG A 597 26.24 2.77 3.19
C ARG A 597 25.37 3.57 2.25
N VAL A 598 24.88 4.69 2.76
CA VAL A 598 24.08 5.66 2.00
C VAL A 598 24.75 7.03 2.08
N TYR A 599 24.63 7.78 1.00
CA TYR A 599 25.32 9.05 0.82
C TYR A 599 24.33 10.13 0.42
N ASN A 600 24.47 11.31 1.01
CA ASN A 600 23.78 12.49 0.50
C ASN A 600 24.36 12.90 -0.87
N PRO A 601 23.62 13.68 -1.68
CA PRO A 601 24.11 14.19 -2.97
C PRO A 601 25.45 14.95 -2.90
N ASN A 602 25.76 15.55 -1.74
CA ASN A 602 27.03 16.22 -1.48
C ASN A 602 28.22 15.26 -1.20
N GLY A 603 27.99 13.94 -1.21
CA GLY A 603 28.99 12.89 -1.02
C GLY A 603 29.29 12.53 0.43
N LYS A 604 28.64 13.16 1.43
CA LYS A 604 28.80 12.77 2.84
C LYS A 604 28.05 11.48 3.16
N GLU A 605 28.69 10.57 3.88
CA GLU A 605 28.06 9.33 4.36
C GLU A 605 27.07 9.65 5.48
N ILE A 606 25.84 9.15 5.38
CA ILE A 606 24.85 9.27 6.45
C ILE A 606 25.14 8.18 7.48
N VAL A 607 25.59 8.57 8.68
CA VAL A 607 26.08 7.62 9.71
C VAL A 607 25.03 7.28 10.78
N SER A 608 23.95 8.05 10.86
CA SER A 608 22.83 7.94 11.82
C SER A 608 21.76 6.94 11.36
N ARG A 609 22.17 5.71 11.04
CA ARG A 609 21.27 4.67 10.51
C ARG A 609 20.62 3.79 11.59
N ASP A 610 21.26 3.69 12.76
CA ASP A 610 20.74 2.99 13.92
C ASP A 610 20.74 3.87 15.17
N ASN A 611 20.06 3.39 16.20
CA ASN A 611 20.02 3.98 17.53
C ASN A 611 20.51 2.96 18.58
N GLU A 612 20.62 3.36 19.85
CA GLU A 612 21.20 2.47 20.89
C GLU A 612 20.44 1.15 21.08
N HIS A 613 19.13 1.12 20.82
CA HIS A 613 18.33 -0.10 20.93
C HIS A 613 18.59 -1.03 19.76
N THR A 614 18.47 -0.51 18.53
CA THR A 614 18.69 -1.30 17.30
C THR A 614 20.12 -1.80 17.24
N LEU A 615 21.12 -0.93 17.47
CA LEU A 615 22.54 -1.30 17.47
C LEU A 615 22.85 -2.44 18.46
N LYS A 616 22.20 -2.44 19.63
CA LYS A 616 22.40 -3.44 20.68
C LYS A 616 21.86 -4.82 20.31
N TYR A 617 20.79 -4.90 19.53
CA TYR A 617 20.08 -6.16 19.29
C TYR A 617 20.14 -6.65 17.84
N ARG A 618 20.43 -5.80 16.85
CA ARG A 618 20.28 -6.14 15.43
C ARG A 618 21.12 -7.33 14.95
N LYS A 619 22.28 -7.56 15.56
CA LYS A 619 23.18 -8.69 15.22
C LYS A 619 22.83 -9.98 15.96
N ASP A 620 22.65 -9.89 17.28
CA ASP A 620 22.53 -11.08 18.15
C ASP A 620 21.08 -11.50 18.44
N ALA A 621 20.13 -10.55 18.39
CA ALA A 621 18.71 -10.79 18.66
C ALA A 621 17.79 -9.93 17.75
N PRO A 622 17.78 -10.16 16.43
CA PRO A 622 17.02 -9.31 15.47
C PRO A 622 15.53 -9.16 15.81
N LYS A 623 14.88 -10.22 16.31
CA LYS A 623 13.46 -10.18 16.73
C LYS A 623 13.19 -9.22 17.88
N LYS A 624 14.22 -8.85 18.65
CA LYS A 624 14.15 -7.86 19.73
C LYS A 624 14.54 -6.45 19.25
N ALA A 625 15.33 -6.36 18.18
CA ALA A 625 15.75 -5.10 17.60
C ALA A 625 14.60 -4.38 16.90
N TYR A 626 13.75 -5.14 16.19
CA TYR A 626 12.73 -4.60 15.30
C TYR A 626 11.31 -4.85 15.81
N PHE A 627 10.56 -3.77 16.00
CA PHE A 627 9.15 -3.78 16.38
C PHE A 627 8.23 -3.99 15.17
N ASN A 628 8.72 -3.73 13.95
CA ASN A 628 7.97 -3.80 12.68
C ASN A 628 6.79 -2.82 12.65
N CYS A 629 6.97 -1.64 13.26
CA CYS A 629 6.08 -0.50 13.16
C CYS A 629 6.93 0.78 13.07
N HIS A 630 6.37 1.80 12.42
CA HIS A 630 6.97 3.12 12.26
C HIS A 630 5.80 4.07 11.97
N THR A 631 5.55 5.02 12.86
CA THR A 631 4.40 5.93 12.74
C THR A 631 4.84 7.38 12.91
N ASP A 632 4.78 8.12 11.81
CA ASP A 632 5.15 9.53 11.75
C ASP A 632 4.06 10.45 12.28
N ILE A 633 4.43 11.30 13.24
CA ILE A 633 3.55 12.29 13.85
C ILE A 633 4.10 13.68 13.54
N THR A 634 3.43 14.39 12.65
CA THR A 634 3.83 15.73 12.19
C THR A 634 3.24 16.84 13.05
N ILE A 635 4.07 17.80 13.47
CA ILE A 635 3.64 19.07 14.07
C ILE A 635 3.38 20.08 12.93
N PRO A 636 2.15 20.59 12.77
CA PRO A 636 1.85 21.63 11.79
C PRO A 636 2.67 22.91 12.02
N TYR A 637 3.07 23.62 10.95
CA TYR A 637 3.86 24.85 11.09
C TYR A 637 3.19 25.93 11.96
N ASP A 638 1.86 26.11 11.87
CA ASP A 638 1.08 27.04 12.69
C ASP A 638 0.93 26.62 14.16
N GLU A 639 1.37 25.41 14.50
CA GLU A 639 1.48 24.90 15.86
C GLU A 639 2.92 24.87 16.38
N LEU A 640 3.91 25.17 15.54
CA LEU A 640 5.33 25.11 15.87
C LEU A 640 5.87 26.48 16.30
N GLY A 641 6.16 26.65 17.59
CA GLY A 641 6.69 27.90 18.14
C GLY A 641 8.18 28.08 17.87
N GLU A 642 8.98 27.05 18.15
CA GLU A 642 10.44 27.15 18.01
C GLU A 642 11.06 25.78 17.70
N LEU A 643 11.98 25.75 16.73
CA LEU A 643 12.88 24.62 16.48
C LEU A 643 14.32 25.15 16.46
N CYS A 644 15.13 24.71 17.41
CA CYS A 644 16.48 25.19 17.61
C CYS A 644 17.49 24.04 17.65
N ALA A 645 18.56 24.16 16.89
CA ALA A 645 19.77 23.36 17.03
C ALA A 645 20.60 23.87 18.21
N VAL A 646 21.09 22.98 19.07
CA VAL A 646 21.90 23.34 20.23
C VAL A 646 23.23 22.61 20.20
N LYS A 647 24.31 23.38 20.16
CA LYS A 647 25.70 22.92 20.22
C LYS A 647 26.29 23.23 21.60
N LYS A 648 26.97 22.26 22.20
CA LYS A 648 27.68 22.40 23.47
C LYS A 648 29.14 22.69 23.21
N VAL A 649 29.59 23.88 23.59
CA VAL A 649 31.00 24.30 23.50
C VAL A 649 31.47 24.69 24.89
N ASP A 650 32.46 23.99 25.43
CA ASP A 650 33.05 24.25 26.76
C ASP A 650 32.03 24.40 27.90
N GLY A 651 30.95 23.61 27.85
CA GLY A 651 29.88 23.62 28.84
C GLY A 651 28.83 24.73 28.67
N LYS A 652 28.93 25.57 27.62
CA LYS A 652 27.90 26.55 27.22
C LYS A 652 27.08 26.01 26.06
N GLU A 653 25.83 26.45 25.98
CA GLU A 653 24.93 26.14 24.87
C GLU A 653 24.93 27.30 23.86
N GLU A 654 25.39 27.02 22.66
CA GLU A 654 25.17 27.87 21.49
C GLU A 654 23.88 27.39 20.82
N VAL A 655 22.92 28.31 20.64
CA VAL A 655 21.58 28.00 20.13
C VAL A 655 21.40 28.69 18.79
N THR A 656 21.09 27.90 17.77
CA THR A 656 20.79 28.37 16.42
C THR A 656 19.34 28.04 16.12
N THR A 657 18.50 29.06 15.95
CA THR A 657 17.09 28.89 15.60
C THR A 657 16.95 28.57 14.11
N ILE A 658 16.29 27.47 13.79
CA ILE A 658 16.01 27.05 12.41
C ILE A 658 14.62 27.51 11.99
N ILE A 659 13.63 27.27 12.87
CA ILE A 659 12.24 27.69 12.68
C ILE A 659 11.79 28.49 13.90
N LYS A 660 11.10 29.61 13.66
CA LYS A 660 10.45 30.43 14.68
C LYS A 660 9.05 30.81 14.24
N ASP A 661 8.07 30.60 15.10
CA ASP A 661 6.66 30.89 14.86
C ASP A 661 6.17 30.31 13.51
N GLY A 662 6.57 29.06 13.24
CA GLY A 662 6.25 28.34 12.00
C GLY A 662 7.01 28.75 10.74
N ARG A 663 7.96 29.69 10.84
CA ARG A 663 8.72 30.23 9.69
C ARG A 663 10.20 29.87 9.75
N PHE A 664 10.80 29.52 8.63
CA PHE A 664 12.24 29.26 8.52
C PHE A 664 13.03 30.57 8.64
N VAL A 665 14.03 30.64 9.53
CA VAL A 665 14.74 31.89 9.84
C VAL A 665 16.22 31.91 9.50
N LEU A 666 16.80 30.78 9.06
CA LEU A 666 18.18 30.77 8.58
C LEU A 666 18.30 31.50 7.24
N ASP A 667 19.45 32.13 7.04
CA ASP A 667 19.79 32.77 5.77
C ASP A 667 19.76 31.75 4.63
N GLY A 668 19.11 32.12 3.51
CA GLY A 668 18.99 31.25 2.34
C GLY A 668 17.79 30.30 2.32
N LEU A 669 16.93 30.33 3.36
CA LEU A 669 15.69 29.54 3.46
C LEU A 669 14.41 30.33 3.11
N SER A 670 14.52 31.55 2.57
CA SER A 670 13.35 32.42 2.31
C SER A 670 12.31 31.78 1.39
N LEU A 671 12.75 30.97 0.41
CA LEU A 671 11.89 30.25 -0.51
C LEU A 671 10.88 29.34 0.23
N LEU A 672 11.30 28.72 1.34
CA LEU A 672 10.42 27.87 2.13
C LEU A 672 9.28 28.68 2.78
N ASN A 673 9.44 29.97 2.97
CA ASN A 673 8.39 30.82 3.55
C ASN A 673 7.44 31.41 2.50
N GLU A 674 7.82 31.46 1.21
CA GLU A 674 6.98 32.07 0.17
C GLU A 674 5.58 31.44 0.06
N PRO A 675 5.39 30.11 0.19
CA PRO A 675 4.04 29.54 0.19
C PRO A 675 3.22 29.90 1.43
N LEU A 676 3.86 30.28 2.54
CA LEU A 676 3.20 30.60 3.81
C LEU A 676 2.73 32.06 3.89
N ASP A 677 3.12 32.89 2.92
CA ASP A 677 2.78 34.31 2.75
C ASP A 677 1.63 34.50 1.76
#